data_AF-A0A8J4SBT8-F1
#
_entry.id   AF-A0A8J4SBT8-F1
#
_cell.length_a   1.000
_cell.length_b   1.000
_cell.length_c   1.000
_cell.angle_alpha   90.00
_cell.angle_beta   90.00
_cell.angle_gamma   90.00
#
_symmetry.space_group_name_H-M   'P 1'
#
loop_
_entity.id
_entity.type
_entity.pdbx_description
1 polymer ?
#
loop_
_entity_poly.entity_id
_entity_poly.type
_entity_poly.pdbx_seq_one_letter_code
_entity_poly.pdbx_strand_id
1 'polypeptide(L)'
;MLRKEEVVANLANFAYDPINYVSLNRLRIMDLFLDILDADQEQQQDTEGSNQAADKQQGPATIEKELRACATYLGLSSDHVQVLEDPKLQDGMESQWDVPHIAAIVAAYVDKHSIDVVFTFDDYGVSGHANHIATHFGVKRALQQQQERCNAAESDEKIVRGWGLESTSLVRKYVGILDTALSYWLSRQDGEQDERQFVFVFRPRWNYNAMAMHQSQFVWYRRLFVAFSRYTFINTFRSLLPSADLSADQKKKHTPCAKWAPEHLVTTGGECVRLFHSGGSVGCRSVTDSEMARLYPISTFEELSSFVSGQAEQQEADSKYVLIMKESLLSYDAISSGLDRIGGLFVYPESSKNASFEASTPQGDGTVDGILNPFSSKKTEWNPTGNGLLTKSLPFPVVMLENTTTGEEFTKRAEMNIKSGVGATYKAFMNYYFGPEDMNSLKCLNFTNIYGNPSPKCDPIGGQSSWAMRGKLDSEEIVLAMAGMDSAALSHVLSPGANTGASGLVALLTAAHALKGLPDSAFDKKVVFAAFQAEKFGFVGSRKFLSDVQKFTKDPEGACAYPVSDSSSPMGKSFCTNPMLSSTEFANLELSKVSYAIAVDQVGILPSSGNFTVHVNPHANETSDLVDAIVNAPSAASAFAEGNTGSLPPTPLLSFVNDAEYGQRDLVGAVIAGYGDSFTSEATYNSRHDEFTLLDVDAVAQAAQVLAESVFTLASSNATTAQLDKIKVDTSLVENMLLCVSTDWSCDLMTNYSQFMVTTLIDYLSLTDSAKPSYSVPATLYPGPLDDDRSMLVLKTSDSSYYSLFNESWSDDEYAVRLFPNAYESFTRAFLASAMVPNATAEGATTCTQSQSCGDGGKGKECVYPGICVDKSAFHHEASSPGLKRTTTALLYEVVNSSLPIWVEPQWASDIGSYSFPDPGAWIGWITLFIGLGATGAGVGVSFLVLGSVQKMKLM
;
A
#
# COMPACT_ATOMS: atom_id res chain seq x y z
N MET A 1 -37.11 -10.82 -16.86
CA MET A 1 -36.81 -12.16 -17.41
C MET A 1 -36.03 -12.93 -16.35
N LEU A 2 -36.62 -13.97 -15.76
CA LEU A 2 -35.90 -14.86 -14.84
C LEU A 2 -34.98 -15.75 -15.68
N ARG A 3 -33.66 -15.65 -15.51
CA ARG A 3 -32.69 -16.58 -16.12
C ARG A 3 -32.70 -17.90 -15.32
N LYS A 4 -32.62 -19.02 -16.03
CA LYS A 4 -32.37 -20.35 -15.47
C LYS A 4 -30.86 -20.43 -15.19
N GLU A 5 -30.45 -20.78 -13.98
CA GLU A 5 -29.09 -21.30 -13.73
C GLU A 5 -29.17 -22.84 -13.87
N GLU A 6 -28.07 -23.58 -14.04
CA GLU A 6 -28.09 -25.06 -14.08
C GLU A 6 -27.07 -25.59 -13.04
N VAL A 7 -27.42 -26.61 -12.26
CA VAL A 7 -26.67 -27.03 -11.05
C VAL A 7 -26.44 -28.54 -11.05
N VAL A 8 -25.21 -28.98 -10.75
CA VAL A 8 -24.83 -30.41 -10.69
C VAL A 8 -24.65 -30.90 -9.26
N ALA A 9 -25.22 -32.07 -8.98
CA ALA A 9 -25.16 -32.73 -7.68
C ALA A 9 -25.03 -34.25 -7.81
N ASN A 10 -24.29 -34.88 -6.88
CA ASN A 10 -24.23 -36.34 -6.69
C ASN A 10 -25.38 -36.80 -5.76
N LEU A 11 -26.16 -37.85 -6.08
CA LEU A 11 -27.30 -38.27 -5.23
C LEU A 11 -26.86 -38.82 -3.88
N ALA A 12 -25.61 -39.26 -3.69
CA ALA A 12 -25.18 -39.67 -2.36
C ALA A 12 -25.30 -38.49 -1.36
N ASN A 13 -25.17 -37.24 -1.84
CA ASN A 13 -25.51 -36.03 -1.07
C ASN A 13 -27.02 -35.88 -0.81
N PHE A 14 -27.89 -36.24 -1.77
CA PHE A 14 -29.32 -35.91 -1.76
C PHE A 14 -30.25 -37.02 -1.29
N ALA A 15 -29.79 -38.27 -1.29
CA ALA A 15 -30.51 -39.39 -0.71
C ALA A 15 -30.80 -39.06 0.77
N TYR A 16 -29.79 -38.60 1.52
CA TYR A 16 -29.96 -38.20 2.92
C TYR A 16 -30.57 -36.80 3.14
N ASP A 17 -30.64 -35.97 2.09
CA ASP A 17 -31.16 -34.60 2.14
C ASP A 17 -31.93 -34.18 0.87
N PRO A 18 -33.20 -34.53 0.74
CA PRO A 18 -34.02 -34.01 -0.35
C PRO A 18 -34.44 -32.54 -0.16
N ILE A 19 -34.23 -31.95 1.02
CA ILE A 19 -34.76 -30.65 1.46
C ILE A 19 -34.26 -29.46 0.65
N ASN A 20 -33.00 -29.49 0.22
CA ASN A 20 -32.41 -28.46 -0.64
C ASN A 20 -33.06 -28.38 -2.02
N TYR A 21 -33.73 -29.43 -2.44
CA TYR A 21 -34.22 -29.60 -3.78
C TYR A 21 -35.48 -28.79 -4.09
N VAL A 22 -36.45 -28.67 -3.18
CA VAL A 22 -37.67 -27.86 -3.47
C VAL A 22 -37.32 -26.38 -3.67
N SER A 23 -36.27 -25.90 -3.00
CA SER A 23 -35.77 -24.53 -3.12
C SER A 23 -35.07 -24.29 -4.47
N LEU A 24 -34.25 -25.24 -4.93
CA LEU A 24 -33.53 -25.17 -6.21
C LEU A 24 -34.44 -25.44 -7.42
N ASN A 25 -35.36 -26.40 -7.31
CA ASN A 25 -36.31 -26.76 -8.37
C ASN A 25 -37.34 -25.65 -8.67
N ARG A 26 -37.71 -24.83 -7.67
CA ARG A 26 -38.57 -23.64 -7.88
C ARG A 26 -37.98 -22.63 -8.86
N LEU A 27 -36.67 -22.69 -9.12
CA LEU A 27 -35.98 -21.80 -10.03
C LEU A 27 -35.79 -22.41 -11.45
N ARG A 28 -36.16 -23.68 -11.68
CA ARG A 28 -35.91 -24.47 -12.92
C ARG A 28 -34.42 -24.63 -13.28
N ILE A 29 -33.66 -25.12 -12.31
CA ILE A 29 -32.20 -25.14 -12.31
C ILE A 29 -31.76 -26.51 -11.77
N MET A 30 -31.32 -27.46 -12.61
CA MET A 30 -30.50 -28.63 -12.19
C MET A 30 -30.34 -29.70 -13.28
N ASP A 31 -29.15 -30.30 -13.35
CA ASP A 31 -28.80 -31.54 -14.06
C ASP A 31 -28.02 -32.45 -13.08
N LEU A 32 -28.42 -33.71 -12.89
CA LEU A 32 -27.93 -34.61 -11.83
C LEU A 32 -26.96 -35.66 -12.39
N PHE A 33 -25.81 -35.86 -11.72
CA PHE A 33 -24.77 -36.82 -12.11
C PHE A 33 -24.58 -37.85 -11.00
N LEU A 34 -24.58 -39.16 -11.30
CA LEU A 34 -24.27 -40.19 -10.30
C LEU A 34 -23.33 -41.33 -10.66
N ASP A 35 -22.60 -41.60 -9.60
CA ASP A 35 -21.89 -42.77 -9.10
C ASP A 35 -22.86 -43.89 -8.62
N ILE A 36 -22.46 -45.14 -8.82
CA ILE A 36 -23.24 -46.34 -8.53
C ILE A 36 -22.97 -46.80 -7.09
N LEU A 37 -24.03 -46.90 -6.28
CA LEU A 37 -23.99 -47.59 -4.98
C LEU A 37 -24.26 -49.08 -5.18
N ASP A 38 -23.22 -49.90 -5.34
CA ASP A 38 -23.35 -51.35 -5.42
C ASP A 38 -23.16 -51.98 -4.04
N ALA A 39 -24.06 -52.89 -3.67
CA ALA A 39 -24.00 -53.62 -2.41
C ALA A 39 -22.87 -54.66 -2.45
N ASP A 40 -22.04 -54.66 -1.39
CA ASP A 40 -21.12 -55.71 -0.95
C ASP A 40 -21.00 -56.94 -1.87
N GLN A 41 -19.95 -57.00 -2.70
CA GLN A 41 -19.44 -58.27 -3.25
C GLN A 41 -18.21 -58.73 -2.46
N GLU A 42 -18.42 -59.44 -1.36
CA GLU A 42 -17.41 -60.38 -0.86
C GLU A 42 -17.35 -61.58 -1.83
N GLN A 43 -16.22 -61.74 -2.52
CA GLN A 43 -15.90 -62.97 -3.24
C GLN A 43 -15.63 -64.11 -2.25
N GLN A 44 -16.57 -65.04 -2.08
CA GLN A 44 -16.28 -66.38 -1.54
C GLN A 44 -16.12 -67.38 -2.70
N GLN A 45 -14.92 -67.95 -2.81
CA GLN A 45 -14.62 -69.11 -3.66
C GLN A 45 -15.29 -70.38 -3.11
N ASP A 46 -16.11 -71.00 -3.96
CA ASP A 46 -16.58 -72.39 -4.05
C ASP A 46 -16.40 -73.38 -2.87
N THR A 47 -17.53 -73.97 -2.41
CA THR A 47 -17.76 -75.43 -2.52
C THR A 47 -19.24 -75.83 -2.35
N GLU A 48 -19.68 -76.71 -3.24
CA GLU A 48 -20.92 -77.50 -3.42
C GLU A 48 -21.90 -77.71 -2.24
N GLY A 49 -23.22 -77.60 -2.51
CA GLY A 49 -24.26 -78.31 -1.76
C GLY A 49 -25.65 -77.67 -1.68
N SER A 50 -26.60 -78.18 -2.48
CA SER A 50 -28.06 -77.98 -2.52
C SER A 50 -28.78 -77.24 -1.37
N ASN A 51 -29.51 -76.16 -1.68
CA ASN A 51 -30.98 -76.16 -1.75
C ASN A 51 -31.51 -74.75 -2.08
N GLN A 52 -32.48 -74.72 -3.00
CA GLN A 52 -33.18 -73.53 -3.47
C GLN A 52 -34.00 -72.86 -2.36
N ALA A 53 -33.68 -71.60 -2.07
CA ALA A 53 -34.67 -70.57 -1.77
C ALA A 53 -34.29 -69.34 -2.58
N ALA A 54 -35.19 -68.92 -3.47
CA ALA A 54 -34.97 -67.80 -4.37
C ALA A 54 -34.87 -66.49 -3.58
N ASP A 55 -33.65 -65.96 -3.44
CA ASP A 55 -33.45 -64.55 -3.12
C ASP A 55 -32.96 -63.83 -4.39
N LYS A 56 -33.72 -62.82 -4.80
CA LYS A 56 -33.53 -62.13 -6.08
C LYS A 56 -32.27 -61.26 -6.01
N GLN A 57 -31.22 -61.64 -6.73
CA GLN A 57 -30.15 -60.72 -7.13
C GLN A 57 -30.76 -59.56 -7.95
N GLN A 58 -30.72 -58.34 -7.41
CA GLN A 58 -31.16 -57.12 -8.10
C GLN A 58 -29.95 -56.44 -8.74
N GLY A 59 -29.92 -56.34 -10.08
CA GLY A 59 -28.81 -55.76 -10.84
C GLY A 59 -28.88 -54.24 -11.08
N PRO A 60 -27.92 -53.65 -11.84
CA PRO A 60 -27.74 -52.20 -12.07
C PRO A 60 -29.00 -51.46 -12.55
N ALA A 61 -29.80 -52.10 -13.40
CA ALA A 61 -31.06 -51.55 -13.91
C ALA A 61 -32.13 -51.29 -12.83
N THR A 62 -32.03 -51.95 -11.66
CA THR A 62 -32.94 -51.70 -10.53
C THR A 62 -32.56 -50.42 -9.80
N ILE A 63 -31.27 -50.18 -9.62
CA ILE A 63 -30.73 -49.00 -8.91
C ILE A 63 -30.99 -47.73 -9.73
N GLU A 64 -30.73 -47.75 -11.04
CA GLU A 64 -31.07 -46.63 -11.93
C GLU A 64 -32.57 -46.30 -11.88
N LYS A 65 -33.43 -47.32 -11.85
CA LYS A 65 -34.88 -47.12 -11.79
C LYS A 65 -35.33 -46.49 -10.47
N GLU A 66 -34.80 -46.96 -9.34
CA GLU A 66 -35.05 -46.39 -8.02
C GLU A 66 -34.56 -44.94 -7.93
N LEU A 67 -33.40 -44.66 -8.52
CA LEU A 67 -32.80 -43.34 -8.61
C LEU A 67 -33.67 -42.35 -9.38
N ARG A 68 -34.11 -42.72 -10.59
CA ARG A 68 -35.02 -41.89 -11.40
C ARG A 68 -36.38 -41.70 -10.72
N ALA A 69 -36.86 -42.71 -9.99
CA ALA A 69 -38.10 -42.61 -9.21
C ALA A 69 -37.96 -41.62 -8.03
N CYS A 70 -36.83 -41.64 -7.33
CA CYS A 70 -36.51 -40.66 -6.29
C CYS A 70 -36.40 -39.24 -6.86
N ALA A 71 -35.64 -39.06 -7.95
CA ALA A 71 -35.55 -37.78 -8.65
C ALA A 71 -36.94 -37.27 -9.10
N THR A 72 -37.80 -38.13 -9.64
CA THR A 72 -39.17 -37.73 -10.00
C THR A 72 -40.00 -37.32 -8.78
N TYR A 73 -39.92 -38.08 -7.67
CA TYR A 73 -40.63 -37.78 -6.42
C TYR A 73 -40.28 -36.41 -5.84
N LEU A 74 -39.03 -36.02 -6.04
CA LEU A 74 -38.52 -34.75 -5.56
C LEU A 74 -38.71 -33.61 -6.59
N GLY A 75 -39.16 -33.94 -7.81
CA GLY A 75 -39.64 -33.01 -8.84
C GLY A 75 -38.72 -32.75 -10.05
N LEU A 76 -37.77 -33.63 -10.38
CA LEU A 76 -36.77 -33.48 -11.45
C LEU A 76 -37.33 -34.10 -12.71
N SER A 77 -36.98 -33.52 -13.87
CA SER A 77 -37.19 -34.20 -15.13
C SER A 77 -36.28 -35.43 -15.20
N SER A 78 -36.76 -36.53 -15.78
CA SER A 78 -35.94 -37.71 -16.05
C SER A 78 -34.73 -37.40 -16.95
N ASP A 79 -34.87 -36.35 -17.77
CA ASP A 79 -33.84 -35.91 -18.74
C ASP A 79 -32.66 -35.21 -18.05
N HIS A 80 -32.86 -34.76 -16.81
CA HIS A 80 -31.88 -34.07 -15.98
C HIS A 80 -31.22 -35.05 -14.97
N VAL A 81 -31.22 -36.34 -15.28
CA VAL A 81 -30.60 -37.40 -14.47
C VAL A 81 -29.73 -38.26 -15.37
N GLN A 82 -28.42 -38.16 -15.20
CA GLN A 82 -27.45 -39.02 -15.86
C GLN A 82 -26.87 -40.03 -14.86
N VAL A 83 -27.06 -41.30 -15.17
CA VAL A 83 -26.41 -42.42 -14.47
C VAL A 83 -25.18 -42.79 -15.27
N LEU A 84 -24.03 -42.83 -14.61
CA LEU A 84 -22.78 -43.22 -15.24
C LEU A 84 -22.42 -44.66 -14.86
N GLU A 85 -22.40 -45.54 -15.86
CA GLU A 85 -21.83 -46.88 -15.72
C GLU A 85 -20.36 -46.86 -16.15
N ASP A 86 -19.46 -46.73 -15.18
CA ASP A 86 -18.01 -46.73 -15.43
C ASP A 86 -17.32 -47.87 -14.67
N PRO A 87 -16.67 -48.82 -15.37
CA PRO A 87 -15.92 -49.91 -14.73
C PRO A 87 -14.78 -49.44 -13.81
N LYS A 88 -14.34 -48.18 -13.90
CA LYS A 88 -13.31 -47.58 -13.04
C LYS A 88 -13.88 -46.89 -11.80
N LEU A 89 -15.20 -46.72 -11.71
CA LEU A 89 -15.90 -46.08 -10.60
C LEU A 89 -16.86 -47.08 -9.93
N GLN A 90 -16.32 -48.20 -9.46
CA GLN A 90 -17.09 -49.25 -8.77
C GLN A 90 -17.15 -48.95 -7.27
N ASP A 91 -18.33 -49.11 -6.65
CA ASP A 91 -18.49 -48.83 -5.23
C ASP A 91 -17.63 -49.75 -4.34
N GLY A 92 -17.32 -49.30 -3.14
CA GLY A 92 -16.62 -50.10 -2.15
C GLY A 92 -15.78 -49.29 -1.17
N MET A 93 -15.59 -49.86 0.02
CA MET A 93 -14.75 -49.26 1.07
C MET A 93 -13.24 -49.36 0.77
N GLU A 94 -12.84 -50.31 -0.09
CA GLU A 94 -11.44 -50.56 -0.47
C GLU A 94 -11.11 -50.12 -1.92
N SER A 95 -12.14 -49.79 -2.71
CA SER A 95 -12.01 -49.31 -4.08
C SER A 95 -11.78 -47.80 -4.07
N GLN A 96 -10.57 -47.34 -4.41
CA GLN A 96 -10.30 -45.90 -4.52
C GLN A 96 -10.47 -45.45 -5.97
N TRP A 97 -11.46 -44.60 -6.23
CA TRP A 97 -11.63 -44.05 -7.57
C TRP A 97 -10.52 -43.09 -7.95
N ASP A 98 -10.18 -43.12 -9.24
CA ASP A 98 -9.16 -42.25 -9.81
C ASP A 98 -9.64 -40.80 -9.90
N VAL A 99 -9.05 -39.92 -9.10
CA VAL A 99 -9.39 -38.50 -8.99
C VAL A 99 -9.30 -37.75 -10.33
N PRO A 100 -8.23 -37.90 -11.15
CA PRO A 100 -8.16 -37.34 -12.50
C PRO A 100 -9.29 -37.81 -13.43
N HIS A 101 -9.67 -39.09 -13.37
CA HIS A 101 -10.77 -39.64 -14.16
C HIS A 101 -12.12 -39.01 -13.77
N ILE A 102 -12.40 -38.85 -12.47
CA ILE A 102 -13.58 -38.12 -11.97
C ILE A 102 -13.54 -36.66 -12.45
N ALA A 103 -12.40 -35.99 -12.33
CA ALA A 103 -12.27 -34.59 -12.73
C ALA A 103 -12.57 -34.37 -14.21
N ALA A 104 -12.11 -35.28 -15.08
CA ALA A 104 -12.38 -35.23 -16.51
C ALA A 104 -13.87 -35.42 -16.84
N ILE A 105 -14.54 -36.36 -16.15
CA ILE A 105 -15.98 -36.59 -16.31
C ILE A 105 -16.78 -35.37 -15.86
N VAL A 106 -16.47 -34.83 -14.68
CA VAL A 106 -17.16 -33.67 -14.10
C VAL A 106 -16.96 -32.43 -14.98
N ALA A 107 -15.73 -32.15 -15.43
CA ALA A 107 -15.46 -31.03 -16.32
C ALA A 107 -16.25 -31.16 -17.64
N ALA A 108 -16.22 -32.33 -18.28
CA ALA A 108 -16.96 -32.57 -19.52
C ALA A 108 -18.47 -32.39 -19.34
N TYR A 109 -19.00 -32.77 -18.18
CA TYR A 109 -20.42 -32.59 -17.85
C TYR A 109 -20.76 -31.12 -17.62
N VAL A 110 -19.95 -30.42 -16.83
CA VAL A 110 -20.10 -28.98 -16.52
C VAL A 110 -20.10 -28.16 -17.80
N ASP A 111 -19.15 -28.41 -18.70
CA ASP A 111 -19.02 -27.69 -19.98
C ASP A 111 -20.22 -27.97 -20.90
N LYS A 112 -20.60 -29.25 -21.03
CA LYS A 112 -21.70 -29.67 -21.91
C LYS A 112 -23.04 -29.09 -21.49
N HIS A 113 -23.26 -28.93 -20.18
CA HIS A 113 -24.52 -28.50 -19.60
C HIS A 113 -24.47 -27.07 -19.03
N SER A 114 -23.40 -26.30 -19.27
CA SER A 114 -23.27 -24.90 -18.83
C SER A 114 -23.60 -24.69 -17.35
N ILE A 115 -23.03 -25.54 -16.50
CA ILE A 115 -23.38 -25.63 -15.07
C ILE A 115 -22.76 -24.48 -14.28
N ASP A 116 -23.55 -23.85 -13.42
CA ASP A 116 -23.15 -22.67 -12.64
C ASP A 116 -22.65 -23.01 -11.23
N VAL A 117 -23.15 -24.10 -10.64
CA VAL A 117 -22.80 -24.52 -9.27
C VAL A 117 -22.74 -26.05 -9.18
N VAL A 118 -21.72 -26.57 -8.48
CA VAL A 118 -21.51 -27.99 -8.22
C VAL A 118 -21.52 -28.26 -6.71
N PHE A 119 -22.32 -29.24 -6.27
CA PHE A 119 -22.36 -29.71 -4.88
C PHE A 119 -21.75 -31.12 -4.75
N THR A 120 -20.80 -31.28 -3.82
CA THR A 120 -20.12 -32.54 -3.51
C THR A 120 -19.94 -32.71 -1.99
N PHE A 121 -19.23 -33.74 -1.55
CA PHE A 121 -18.85 -33.93 -0.15
C PHE A 121 -17.68 -33.03 0.24
N ASP A 122 -17.40 -32.87 1.53
CA ASP A 122 -16.11 -32.35 1.98
C ASP A 122 -15.00 -33.43 1.91
N ASP A 123 -13.79 -33.05 2.31
CA ASP A 123 -12.60 -33.91 2.29
C ASP A 123 -12.67 -35.13 3.22
N TYR A 124 -13.64 -35.16 4.15
CA TYR A 124 -13.92 -36.32 5.00
C TYR A 124 -15.04 -37.23 4.46
N GLY A 125 -15.93 -36.75 3.59
CA GLY A 125 -16.89 -37.62 2.91
C GLY A 125 -18.06 -38.09 3.80
N VAL A 126 -18.49 -37.26 4.77
CA VAL A 126 -19.56 -37.51 5.79
C VAL A 126 -19.24 -38.64 6.76
N SER A 127 -18.93 -39.83 6.27
CA SER A 127 -18.64 -41.05 7.05
C SER A 127 -17.23 -41.61 6.83
N GLY A 128 -16.37 -40.94 6.04
CA GLY A 128 -15.04 -41.45 5.69
C GLY A 128 -15.04 -42.47 4.55
N HIS A 129 -16.09 -42.52 3.73
CA HIS A 129 -16.16 -43.47 2.61
C HIS A 129 -15.17 -43.08 1.50
N ALA A 130 -14.35 -44.02 1.04
CA ALA A 130 -13.28 -43.76 0.07
C ALA A 130 -13.79 -43.05 -1.20
N ASN A 131 -14.95 -43.46 -1.68
CA ASN A 131 -15.58 -42.89 -2.88
C ASN A 131 -16.07 -41.44 -2.71
N HIS A 132 -16.56 -41.08 -1.52
CA HIS A 132 -16.97 -39.69 -1.25
C HIS A 132 -15.76 -38.76 -1.21
N ILE A 133 -14.66 -39.23 -0.62
CA ILE A 133 -13.38 -38.51 -0.56
C ILE A 133 -12.81 -38.34 -1.98
N ALA A 134 -12.78 -39.42 -2.78
CA ALA A 134 -12.33 -39.36 -4.16
C ALA A 134 -13.19 -38.40 -5.01
N THR A 135 -14.51 -38.39 -4.80
CA THR A 135 -15.44 -37.46 -5.46
C THR A 135 -15.16 -36.00 -5.07
N HIS A 136 -14.89 -35.72 -3.79
CA HIS A 136 -14.50 -34.39 -3.32
C HIS A 136 -13.27 -33.88 -4.08
N PHE A 137 -12.19 -34.66 -4.09
CA PHE A 137 -10.95 -34.27 -4.75
C PHE A 137 -11.09 -34.20 -6.28
N GLY A 138 -11.89 -35.07 -6.89
CA GLY A 138 -12.18 -35.05 -8.33
C GLY A 138 -12.91 -33.78 -8.75
N VAL A 139 -13.96 -33.40 -8.01
CA VAL A 139 -14.72 -32.17 -8.26
C VAL A 139 -13.86 -30.94 -7.99
N LYS A 140 -13.11 -30.90 -6.89
CA LYS A 140 -12.20 -29.78 -6.57
C LYS A 140 -11.17 -29.58 -7.68
N ARG A 141 -10.57 -30.67 -8.18
CA ARG A 141 -9.60 -30.64 -9.28
C ARG A 141 -10.23 -30.15 -10.59
N ALA A 142 -11.45 -30.58 -10.93
CA ALA A 142 -12.15 -30.13 -12.13
C ALA A 142 -12.37 -28.60 -12.09
N LEU A 143 -12.83 -28.08 -10.95
CA LEU A 143 -13.08 -26.65 -10.77
C LEU A 143 -11.78 -25.82 -10.78
N GLN A 144 -10.69 -26.32 -10.19
CA GLN A 144 -9.37 -25.68 -10.28
C GLN A 144 -8.88 -25.58 -11.72
N GLN A 145 -8.95 -26.69 -12.47
CA GLN A 145 -8.53 -26.71 -13.88
C GLN A 145 -9.37 -25.78 -14.75
N GLN A 146 -10.67 -25.65 -14.45
CA GLN A 146 -11.55 -24.71 -15.14
C GLN A 146 -11.20 -23.25 -14.79
N GLN A 147 -10.93 -22.94 -13.52
CA GLN A 147 -10.49 -21.62 -13.07
C GLN A 147 -9.17 -21.19 -13.73
N GLU A 148 -8.19 -22.10 -13.80
CA GLU A 148 -6.90 -21.86 -14.46
C GLU A 148 -7.07 -21.59 -15.96
N ARG A 149 -7.97 -22.30 -16.65
CA ARG A 149 -8.29 -22.06 -18.07
C ARG A 149 -8.95 -20.71 -18.29
N CYS A 150 -9.90 -20.33 -17.42
CA CYS A 150 -10.58 -19.02 -17.48
C CYS A 150 -9.62 -17.85 -17.19
N ASN A 151 -8.58 -18.07 -16.36
CA ASN A 151 -7.58 -17.05 -16.05
C ASN A 151 -6.58 -16.83 -17.20
N ALA A 152 -6.34 -17.86 -18.04
CA ALA A 152 -5.34 -17.84 -19.11
C ALA A 152 -5.91 -17.38 -20.48
N ALA A 153 -7.21 -17.55 -20.71
CA ALA A 153 -7.89 -17.02 -21.87
C ALA A 153 -8.72 -15.80 -21.42
N GLU A 154 -8.46 -14.61 -21.97
CA GLU A 154 -9.33 -13.42 -21.82
C GLU A 154 -10.72 -13.68 -22.45
N SER A 155 -11.45 -14.63 -21.91
CA SER A 155 -12.73 -15.13 -22.39
C SER A 155 -13.80 -14.84 -21.34
N ASP A 156 -14.99 -14.46 -21.81
CA ASP A 156 -16.16 -14.14 -20.97
C ASP A 156 -16.81 -15.41 -20.33
N GLU A 157 -16.05 -16.49 -20.12
CA GLU A 157 -16.57 -17.72 -19.51
C GLU A 157 -16.79 -17.55 -17.99
N LYS A 158 -17.95 -18.01 -17.52
CA LYS A 158 -18.41 -17.85 -16.14
C LYS A 158 -17.75 -18.91 -15.25
N ILE A 159 -17.15 -18.47 -14.13
CA ILE A 159 -16.58 -19.36 -13.12
C ILE A 159 -17.68 -20.16 -12.41
N VAL A 160 -17.48 -21.47 -12.31
CA VAL A 160 -18.39 -22.42 -11.67
C VAL A 160 -18.09 -22.52 -10.18
N ARG A 161 -19.10 -22.36 -9.32
CA ARG A 161 -18.92 -22.41 -7.85
C ARG A 161 -19.02 -23.82 -7.32
N GLY A 162 -18.12 -24.21 -6.41
CA GLY A 162 -18.09 -25.53 -5.79
C GLY A 162 -18.39 -25.52 -4.30
N TRP A 163 -19.31 -26.37 -3.84
CA TRP A 163 -19.69 -26.50 -2.44
C TRP A 163 -19.57 -27.93 -1.91
N GLY A 164 -18.89 -28.11 -0.78
CA GLY A 164 -18.73 -29.38 -0.07
C GLY A 164 -19.64 -29.48 1.15
N LEU A 165 -20.37 -30.58 1.31
CA LEU A 165 -21.20 -30.85 2.48
C LEU A 165 -20.33 -31.12 3.73
N GLU A 166 -20.51 -30.32 4.78
CA GLU A 166 -19.72 -30.38 6.01
C GLU A 166 -19.96 -31.68 6.82
N SER A 167 -18.88 -32.40 7.05
CA SER A 167 -18.80 -33.53 7.96
C SER A 167 -18.74 -33.09 9.41
N THR A 168 -19.52 -33.74 10.27
CA THR A 168 -19.56 -33.43 11.71
C THR A 168 -19.28 -34.65 12.57
N SER A 169 -18.90 -34.39 13.83
CA SER A 169 -18.62 -35.45 14.81
C SER A 169 -19.84 -36.35 15.03
N LEU A 170 -19.60 -37.59 15.45
CA LEU A 170 -20.63 -38.62 15.61
C LEU A 170 -21.80 -38.15 16.50
N VAL A 171 -21.51 -37.41 17.57
CA VAL A 171 -22.54 -36.84 18.46
C VAL A 171 -23.42 -35.86 17.69
N ARG A 172 -22.82 -34.85 17.04
CA ARG A 172 -23.55 -33.83 16.27
C ARG A 172 -24.33 -34.44 15.10
N LYS A 173 -23.80 -35.52 14.53
CA LYS A 173 -24.44 -36.28 13.46
C LYS A 173 -25.81 -36.84 13.85
N TYR A 174 -25.99 -37.30 15.10
CA TYR A 174 -27.21 -37.97 15.59
C TYR A 174 -28.07 -37.16 16.57
N VAL A 175 -27.68 -35.91 16.86
CA VAL A 175 -28.45 -34.98 17.72
C VAL A 175 -29.64 -34.35 16.96
N GLY A 176 -29.76 -34.61 15.65
CA GLY A 176 -30.93 -34.25 14.84
C GLY A 176 -31.15 -32.74 14.78
N ILE A 177 -32.42 -32.30 14.93
CA ILE A 177 -32.79 -30.88 14.92
C ILE A 177 -32.11 -30.06 16.03
N LEU A 178 -31.68 -30.68 17.14
CA LEU A 178 -31.11 -29.94 18.26
C LEU A 178 -29.75 -29.29 17.91
N ASP A 179 -29.09 -29.72 16.83
CA ASP A 179 -27.85 -29.10 16.34
C ASP A 179 -28.09 -27.75 15.62
N THR A 180 -29.35 -27.35 15.38
CA THR A 180 -29.70 -26.12 14.62
C THR A 180 -29.09 -24.87 15.20
N ALA A 181 -29.24 -24.65 16.51
CA ALA A 181 -28.72 -23.43 17.14
C ALA A 181 -27.18 -23.39 17.08
N LEU A 182 -26.53 -24.52 17.31
CA LEU A 182 -25.06 -24.63 17.29
C LEU A 182 -24.51 -24.45 15.88
N SER A 183 -25.07 -25.12 14.87
CA SER A 183 -24.59 -24.98 13.49
C SER A 183 -24.89 -23.61 12.90
N TYR A 184 -26.02 -22.99 13.24
CA TYR A 184 -26.30 -21.61 12.84
C TYR A 184 -25.29 -20.63 13.45
N TRP A 185 -24.99 -20.80 14.74
CA TRP A 185 -24.01 -19.96 15.42
C TRP A 185 -22.60 -20.14 14.86
N LEU A 186 -22.15 -21.39 14.65
CA LEU A 186 -20.84 -21.67 14.05
C LEU A 186 -20.73 -21.16 12.61
N SER A 187 -21.80 -21.18 11.82
CA SER A 187 -21.78 -20.61 10.46
C SER A 187 -21.61 -19.08 10.42
N ARG A 188 -21.76 -18.40 11.57
CA ARG A 188 -21.68 -16.94 11.71
C ARG A 188 -20.40 -16.46 12.37
N GLN A 189 -19.55 -17.36 12.85
CA GLN A 189 -18.39 -17.02 13.69
C GLN A 189 -17.08 -16.93 12.90
N ASP A 190 -17.02 -17.41 11.65
CA ASP A 190 -15.79 -17.41 10.87
C ASP A 190 -15.60 -16.13 10.04
N GLY A 191 -14.36 -15.64 10.04
CA GLY A 191 -13.93 -14.47 9.25
C GLY A 191 -13.80 -14.77 7.75
N GLU A 192 -13.36 -13.76 6.98
CA GLU A 192 -13.31 -13.69 5.50
C GLU A 192 -12.74 -14.89 4.71
N GLN A 193 -12.15 -15.91 5.35
CA GLN A 193 -11.46 -17.01 4.67
C GLN A 193 -12.28 -18.29 4.45
N ASP A 194 -13.43 -18.47 5.11
CA ASP A 194 -14.13 -19.76 5.14
C ASP A 194 -15.65 -19.56 4.91
N GLU A 195 -16.06 -19.31 3.65
CA GLU A 195 -17.48 -19.09 3.32
C GLU A 195 -18.32 -20.34 3.62
N ARG A 196 -19.26 -20.23 4.58
CA ARG A 196 -20.16 -21.32 4.99
C ARG A 196 -21.62 -20.97 4.71
N GLN A 197 -22.32 -21.88 4.01
CA GLN A 197 -23.74 -21.74 3.72
C GLN A 197 -24.56 -22.67 4.62
N PHE A 198 -25.42 -22.10 5.45
CA PHE A 198 -26.29 -22.84 6.36
C PHE A 198 -27.69 -22.99 5.77
N VAL A 199 -28.13 -24.23 5.59
CA VAL A 199 -29.47 -24.57 5.12
C VAL A 199 -30.22 -25.31 6.22
N PHE A 200 -31.38 -24.77 6.61
CA PHE A 200 -32.30 -25.40 7.54
C PHE A 200 -33.68 -25.58 6.91
N VAL A 201 -34.19 -26.80 6.90
CA VAL A 201 -35.58 -27.08 6.54
C VAL A 201 -36.10 -28.22 7.41
N PHE A 202 -37.38 -28.16 7.78
CA PHE A 202 -38.00 -29.16 8.64
C PHE A 202 -39.05 -29.97 7.88
N ARG A 203 -38.61 -30.99 7.12
CA ARG A 203 -39.51 -31.92 6.38
C ARG A 203 -39.14 -33.40 6.55
N PRO A 204 -39.04 -33.92 7.79
CA PRO A 204 -38.54 -35.27 8.05
C PRO A 204 -39.32 -36.40 7.35
N ARG A 205 -40.66 -36.28 7.24
CA ARG A 205 -41.48 -37.27 6.53
C ARG A 205 -41.19 -37.30 5.03
N TRP A 206 -40.94 -36.14 4.44
CA TRP A 206 -40.66 -36.04 3.01
C TRP A 206 -39.27 -36.62 2.71
N ASN A 207 -38.29 -36.39 3.60
CA ASN A 207 -36.95 -36.96 3.50
C ASN A 207 -36.94 -38.48 3.66
N TYR A 208 -37.66 -38.96 4.65
CA TYR A 208 -37.83 -40.40 4.88
C TYR A 208 -38.48 -41.09 3.67
N ASN A 209 -39.50 -40.47 3.08
CA ASN A 209 -40.17 -41.01 1.90
C ASN A 209 -39.29 -40.98 0.64
N ALA A 210 -38.44 -39.97 0.47
CA ALA A 210 -37.47 -39.94 -0.63
C ALA A 210 -36.47 -41.08 -0.51
N MET A 211 -35.91 -41.31 0.68
CA MET A 211 -35.03 -42.45 0.93
C MET A 211 -35.73 -43.79 0.77
N ALA A 212 -37.02 -43.86 1.09
CA ALA A 212 -37.82 -45.06 0.87
C ALA A 212 -38.03 -45.41 -0.62
N MET A 213 -37.75 -44.47 -1.55
CA MET A 213 -37.76 -44.77 -3.00
C MET A 213 -36.58 -45.67 -3.42
N HIS A 214 -35.50 -45.70 -2.63
CA HIS A 214 -34.37 -46.62 -2.80
C HIS A 214 -34.63 -47.93 -2.06
N GLN A 215 -35.66 -48.68 -2.50
CA GLN A 215 -36.15 -49.86 -1.79
C GLN A 215 -35.07 -50.93 -1.59
N SER A 216 -34.23 -51.14 -2.60
CA SER A 216 -33.09 -52.06 -2.53
C SER A 216 -32.05 -51.66 -1.46
N GLN A 217 -32.00 -50.39 -1.09
CA GLN A 217 -30.98 -49.83 -0.21
C GLN A 217 -31.50 -49.32 1.14
N PHE A 218 -32.82 -49.25 1.38
CA PHE A 218 -33.41 -48.65 2.60
C PHE A 218 -33.57 -49.63 3.79
N VAL A 219 -32.44 -50.21 4.19
CA VAL A 219 -32.30 -51.16 5.31
C VAL A 219 -32.46 -50.49 6.68
N TRP A 220 -32.70 -51.30 7.72
CA TRP A 220 -33.15 -50.84 9.03
C TRP A 220 -32.24 -49.79 9.70
N TYR A 221 -30.92 -49.87 9.55
CA TYR A 221 -30.00 -48.90 10.15
C TYR A 221 -30.01 -47.56 9.38
N ARG A 222 -30.21 -47.56 8.04
CA ARG A 222 -30.41 -46.33 7.26
C ARG A 222 -31.72 -45.63 7.61
N ARG A 223 -32.76 -46.39 7.99
CA ARG A 223 -34.03 -45.82 8.51
C ARG A 223 -33.81 -45.06 9.82
N LEU A 224 -32.98 -45.60 10.71
CA LEU A 224 -32.59 -44.93 11.95
C LEU A 224 -31.72 -43.71 11.67
N PHE A 225 -30.77 -43.82 10.74
CA PHE A 225 -29.96 -42.69 10.31
C PHE A 225 -30.83 -41.54 9.81
N VAL A 226 -31.75 -41.78 8.86
CA VAL A 226 -32.63 -40.71 8.34
C VAL A 226 -33.56 -40.14 9.43
N ALA A 227 -33.98 -40.94 10.40
CA ALA A 227 -34.84 -40.46 11.49
C ALA A 227 -34.13 -39.54 12.49
N PHE A 228 -32.85 -39.81 12.79
CA PHE A 228 -32.10 -39.13 13.86
C PHE A 228 -30.94 -38.26 13.37
N SER A 229 -30.57 -38.34 12.09
CA SER A 229 -29.46 -37.59 11.53
C SER A 229 -29.78 -36.09 11.48
N ARG A 230 -28.78 -35.26 11.78
CA ARG A 230 -28.85 -33.81 11.54
C ARG A 230 -29.08 -33.48 10.06
N TYR A 231 -28.58 -34.30 9.14
CA TYR A 231 -28.63 -34.04 7.70
C TYR A 231 -30.06 -34.10 7.14
N THR A 232 -30.98 -34.69 7.90
CA THR A 232 -32.44 -34.65 7.65
C THR A 232 -33.04 -33.25 7.88
N PHE A 233 -32.37 -32.39 8.64
CA PHE A 233 -32.88 -31.09 9.06
C PHE A 233 -31.98 -29.92 8.65
N ILE A 234 -30.66 -30.16 8.58
CA ILE A 234 -29.63 -29.12 8.51
C ILE A 234 -28.43 -29.59 7.70
N ASN A 235 -28.06 -28.78 6.71
CA ASN A 235 -26.86 -28.96 5.93
C ASN A 235 -26.03 -27.68 5.99
N THR A 236 -24.76 -27.82 6.36
CA THR A 236 -23.78 -26.74 6.20
C THR A 236 -22.92 -27.09 5.00
N PHE A 237 -22.72 -26.14 4.09
CA PHE A 237 -21.80 -26.30 2.97
C PHE A 237 -20.61 -25.37 3.12
N ARG A 238 -19.43 -25.83 2.73
CA ARG A 238 -18.17 -25.06 2.69
C ARG A 238 -17.73 -24.87 1.24
N SER A 239 -17.14 -23.73 0.91
CA SER A 239 -16.56 -23.54 -0.43
C SER A 239 -15.42 -24.54 -0.67
N LEU A 240 -15.38 -25.15 -1.86
CA LEU A 240 -14.32 -26.09 -2.23
C LEU A 240 -13.00 -25.40 -2.62
N LEU A 241 -13.09 -24.13 -3.02
CA LEU A 241 -11.95 -23.28 -3.38
C LEU A 241 -11.95 -22.04 -2.48
N PRO A 242 -10.84 -21.73 -1.79
CA PRO A 242 -10.75 -20.53 -0.96
C PRO A 242 -10.75 -19.27 -1.82
N SER A 243 -11.47 -18.23 -1.39
CA SER A 243 -11.53 -16.91 -2.03
C SER A 243 -10.19 -16.14 -2.02
N ALA A 244 -9.11 -16.78 -1.55
CA ALA A 244 -7.79 -16.22 -1.31
C ALA A 244 -6.82 -16.40 -2.51
N ASP A 245 -7.11 -17.28 -3.47
CA ASP A 245 -6.30 -17.41 -4.69
C ASP A 245 -6.77 -16.46 -5.84
N LEU A 246 -7.71 -15.56 -5.55
CA LEU A 246 -8.18 -14.55 -6.51
C LEU A 246 -7.54 -13.19 -6.16
N SER A 247 -6.82 -12.62 -7.12
CA SER A 247 -6.26 -11.27 -7.01
C SER A 247 -7.40 -10.24 -6.87
N ALA A 248 -7.07 -9.06 -6.30
CA ALA A 248 -8.04 -7.98 -6.07
C ALA A 248 -8.82 -7.55 -7.33
N ASP A 249 -8.22 -7.72 -8.52
CA ASP A 249 -8.87 -7.45 -9.81
C ASP A 249 -9.88 -8.52 -10.24
N GLN A 250 -9.71 -9.76 -9.79
CA GLN A 250 -10.67 -10.83 -10.09
C GLN A 250 -11.91 -10.76 -9.19
N LYS A 251 -11.79 -10.19 -7.98
CA LYS A 251 -12.96 -9.83 -7.14
C LYS A 251 -13.83 -8.74 -7.78
N LYS A 252 -13.26 -7.86 -8.62
CA LYS A 252 -13.98 -6.77 -9.31
C LYS A 252 -14.81 -7.22 -10.54
N LYS A 253 -14.53 -8.39 -11.14
CA LYS A 253 -15.25 -8.88 -12.35
C LYS A 253 -16.39 -9.87 -12.07
N HIS A 254 -16.72 -10.14 -10.81
CA HIS A 254 -17.86 -10.97 -10.42
C HIS A 254 -19.01 -10.16 -9.83
N THR A 255 -19.94 -9.70 -10.67
CA THR A 255 -21.38 -9.69 -10.31
C THR A 255 -22.22 -9.49 -11.58
N PRO A 256 -23.36 -10.20 -11.74
CA PRO A 256 -24.54 -9.80 -10.97
C PRO A 256 -25.46 -10.96 -10.56
N CYS A 257 -25.74 -11.09 -9.26
CA CYS A 257 -27.09 -11.23 -8.66
C CYS A 257 -27.01 -11.61 -7.17
N ALA A 258 -26.91 -10.61 -6.29
CA ALA A 258 -27.47 -10.68 -4.94
C ALA A 258 -27.54 -9.26 -4.35
N LYS A 259 -28.53 -8.47 -4.79
CA LYS A 259 -29.06 -7.42 -3.92
C LYS A 259 -29.75 -8.13 -2.76
N TRP A 260 -29.31 -7.86 -1.53
CA TRP A 260 -30.10 -7.77 -0.28
C TRP A 260 -29.23 -7.76 1.00
N ALA A 261 -27.91 -7.54 0.88
CA ALA A 261 -27.13 -6.95 1.96
C ALA A 261 -26.74 -5.52 1.55
N PRO A 262 -26.91 -4.49 2.40
CA PRO A 262 -26.35 -3.18 2.10
C PRO A 262 -24.83 -3.25 2.12
N GLU A 263 -24.21 -3.20 0.94
CA GLU A 263 -22.77 -3.26 0.79
C GLU A 263 -22.13 -1.97 1.32
N HIS A 264 -21.26 -2.11 2.31
CA HIS A 264 -20.40 -1.02 2.78
C HIS A 264 -19.48 -0.61 1.62
N LEU A 265 -19.52 0.65 1.21
CA LEU A 265 -18.56 1.16 0.24
C LEU A 265 -17.34 1.64 1.01
N VAL A 266 -16.31 0.80 1.04
CA VAL A 266 -15.06 1.06 1.73
C VAL A 266 -14.11 1.78 0.79
N THR A 267 -13.34 2.73 1.31
CA THR A 267 -12.21 3.34 0.60
C THR A 267 -10.92 3.03 1.35
N THR A 268 -9.86 2.75 0.60
CA THR A 268 -8.52 2.46 1.13
C THR A 268 -7.54 3.47 0.55
N GLY A 269 -6.67 4.03 1.38
CA GLY A 269 -5.73 5.07 0.98
C GLY A 269 -6.38 6.45 0.76
N GLY A 270 -5.56 7.40 0.34
CA GLY A 270 -5.98 8.76 0.01
C GLY A 270 -6.25 9.64 1.23
N GLU A 271 -5.95 9.19 2.44
CA GLU A 271 -6.13 9.96 3.66
C GLU A 271 -5.26 11.23 3.65
N CYS A 272 -5.88 12.34 4.03
CA CYS A 272 -5.18 13.55 4.40
C CYS A 272 -4.78 13.46 5.87
N VAL A 273 -3.46 13.46 6.10
CA VAL A 273 -2.87 13.36 7.42
C VAL A 273 -2.64 14.74 8.03
N ARG A 274 -2.79 14.85 9.35
CA ARG A 274 -2.40 16.06 10.08
C ARG A 274 -0.90 16.06 10.33
N LEU A 275 -0.22 17.15 10.01
CA LEU A 275 1.18 17.37 10.38
C LEU A 275 1.27 18.49 11.42
N PHE A 276 2.20 18.36 12.37
CA PHE A 276 2.48 19.42 13.33
C PHE A 276 3.75 20.18 12.94
N HIS A 277 3.72 21.49 13.18
CA HIS A 277 4.88 22.35 13.07
C HIS A 277 5.04 23.20 14.35
N SER A 278 6.13 23.95 14.49
CA SER A 278 6.42 24.72 15.71
C SER A 278 5.35 25.75 16.05
N GLY A 279 4.71 26.33 15.03
CA GLY A 279 3.64 27.31 15.16
C GLY A 279 2.21 26.75 15.27
N GLY A 280 1.99 25.44 15.09
CA GLY A 280 0.64 24.88 15.01
C GLY A 280 0.57 23.55 14.28
N SER A 281 -0.42 23.40 13.39
CA SER A 281 -0.63 22.20 12.59
C SER A 281 -1.25 22.52 11.25
N VAL A 282 -1.05 21.65 10.27
CA VAL A 282 -1.72 21.65 8.96
C VAL A 282 -2.30 20.27 8.66
N GLY A 283 -3.06 20.14 7.56
CA GLY A 283 -3.70 18.88 7.17
C GLY A 283 -5.03 18.65 7.88
N CYS A 284 -5.49 17.41 7.89
CA CYS A 284 -6.88 17.06 8.23
C CYS A 284 -6.95 16.18 9.48
N ARG A 285 -8.03 16.25 10.26
CA ARG A 285 -8.23 15.37 11.43
C ARG A 285 -9.70 15.11 11.70
N SER A 286 -10.03 13.95 12.24
CA SER A 286 -11.30 13.78 12.94
C SER A 286 -11.25 14.35 14.37
N VAL A 287 -12.39 14.71 14.94
CA VAL A 287 -12.51 15.12 16.35
C VAL A 287 -12.49 13.90 17.26
N THR A 288 -13.10 12.79 16.83
CA THR A 288 -13.11 11.51 17.54
C THR A 288 -12.71 10.38 16.59
N ASP A 289 -12.50 9.18 17.14
CA ASP A 289 -12.21 7.94 16.42
C ASP A 289 -13.45 7.30 15.76
N SER A 290 -14.59 7.98 15.79
CA SER A 290 -15.90 7.39 15.50
C SER A 290 -16.88 8.38 14.87
N GLU A 291 -16.37 9.30 14.05
CA GLU A 291 -17.20 10.31 13.39
C GLU A 291 -18.11 9.66 12.34
N MET A 292 -19.41 10.02 12.41
CA MET A 292 -20.41 9.59 11.46
C MET A 292 -21.30 10.75 11.05
N ALA A 293 -21.40 11.01 9.75
CA ALA A 293 -22.23 12.08 9.20
C ALA A 293 -22.94 11.66 7.91
N ARG A 294 -24.04 12.34 7.58
CA ARG A 294 -24.84 12.06 6.38
C ARG A 294 -24.06 12.48 5.14
N LEU A 295 -24.15 11.68 4.07
CA LEU A 295 -23.54 12.03 2.78
C LEU A 295 -24.31 13.18 2.11
N TYR A 296 -23.58 14.12 1.51
CA TYR A 296 -24.13 15.23 0.71
C TYR A 296 -23.33 15.44 -0.59
N PRO A 297 -23.95 15.33 -1.78
CA PRO A 297 -23.25 15.54 -3.05
C PRO A 297 -23.06 17.03 -3.34
N ILE A 298 -21.89 17.39 -3.87
CA ILE A 298 -21.60 18.73 -4.39
C ILE A 298 -20.98 18.57 -5.78
N SER A 299 -21.68 19.06 -6.80
CA SER A 299 -21.29 18.95 -8.21
C SER A 299 -20.79 20.28 -8.78
N THR A 300 -21.19 21.41 -8.20
CA THR A 300 -20.88 22.75 -8.69
C THR A 300 -20.44 23.69 -7.57
N PHE A 301 -19.79 24.80 -7.95
CA PHE A 301 -19.38 25.82 -6.99
C PHE A 301 -20.59 26.55 -6.37
N GLU A 302 -21.67 26.71 -7.13
CA GLU A 302 -22.92 27.29 -6.65
C GLU A 302 -23.58 26.42 -5.56
N GLU A 303 -23.59 25.10 -5.75
CA GLU A 303 -24.06 24.14 -4.74
C GLU A 303 -23.19 24.20 -3.48
N LEU A 304 -21.86 24.24 -3.64
CA LEU A 304 -20.94 24.39 -2.50
C LEU A 304 -21.21 25.68 -1.73
N SER A 305 -21.34 26.80 -2.45
CA SER A 305 -21.64 28.12 -1.88
C SER A 305 -22.98 28.14 -1.13
N SER A 306 -24.01 27.51 -1.69
CA SER A 306 -25.30 27.35 -1.04
C SER A 306 -25.20 26.47 0.21
N PHE A 307 -24.39 25.42 0.20
CA PHE A 307 -24.20 24.52 1.34
C PHE A 307 -23.49 25.21 2.50
N VAL A 308 -22.38 25.89 2.22
CA VAL A 308 -21.58 26.57 3.26
C VAL A 308 -22.30 27.79 3.83
N SER A 309 -23.24 28.39 3.10
CA SER A 309 -24.10 29.48 3.59
C SER A 309 -25.33 29.00 4.36
N GLY A 310 -25.55 27.69 4.49
CA GLY A 310 -26.70 27.14 5.22
C GLY A 310 -28.01 27.18 4.44
N GLN A 311 -27.96 27.38 3.11
CA GLN A 311 -29.14 27.57 2.24
C GLN A 311 -29.43 26.35 1.36
N ALA A 312 -28.62 25.30 1.45
CA ALA A 312 -28.74 24.13 0.58
C ALA A 312 -29.97 23.27 0.90
N GLU A 313 -30.45 22.57 -0.12
CA GLU A 313 -31.65 21.72 0.00
C GLU A 313 -31.41 20.60 1.00
N GLN A 314 -32.41 20.34 1.86
CA GLN A 314 -32.40 19.23 2.85
C GLN A 314 -31.23 19.28 3.85
N GLN A 315 -30.66 20.46 4.05
CA GLN A 315 -29.73 20.75 5.12
C GLN A 315 -30.49 21.02 6.43
N GLU A 316 -30.29 20.18 7.44
CA GLU A 316 -30.84 20.35 8.78
C GLU A 316 -29.99 21.34 9.56
N ALA A 317 -30.64 22.19 10.36
CA ALA A 317 -29.94 23.06 11.31
C ALA A 317 -29.10 22.21 12.28
N ASP A 318 -27.91 22.69 12.62
CA ASP A 318 -26.99 22.08 13.59
C ASP A 318 -26.49 20.64 13.25
N SER A 319 -26.62 20.21 12.00
CA SER A 319 -26.11 18.91 11.52
C SER A 319 -24.84 19.03 10.70
N LYS A 320 -23.94 18.04 10.85
CA LYS A 320 -22.74 17.88 10.03
C LYS A 320 -22.95 16.88 8.89
N TYR A 321 -22.28 17.14 7.77
CA TYR A 321 -22.35 16.32 6.56
C TYR A 321 -20.96 15.92 6.06
N VAL A 322 -20.86 14.73 5.47
CA VAL A 322 -19.70 14.34 4.66
C VAL A 322 -19.99 14.75 3.22
N LEU A 323 -19.18 15.66 2.67
CA LEU A 323 -19.38 16.13 1.29
C LEU A 323 -18.68 15.20 0.31
N ILE A 324 -19.32 14.92 -0.82
CA ILE A 324 -18.72 14.20 -1.94
C ILE A 324 -18.57 15.19 -3.08
N MET A 325 -17.35 15.47 -3.49
CA MET A 325 -17.11 16.50 -4.51
C MET A 325 -15.84 16.27 -5.31
N LYS A 326 -15.73 16.96 -6.44
CA LYS A 326 -14.54 16.92 -7.29
C LYS A 326 -13.40 17.73 -6.68
N GLU A 327 -12.16 17.30 -6.91
CA GLU A 327 -10.95 17.99 -6.42
C GLU A 327 -10.87 19.46 -6.86
N SER A 328 -11.35 19.80 -8.06
CA SER A 328 -11.28 21.18 -8.58
C SER A 328 -12.20 22.17 -7.87
N LEU A 329 -13.16 21.70 -7.07
CA LEU A 329 -14.04 22.52 -6.24
C LEU A 329 -13.44 22.79 -4.85
N LEU A 330 -12.44 22.01 -4.44
CA LEU A 330 -11.85 22.11 -3.12
C LEU A 330 -10.85 23.27 -3.06
N SER A 331 -11.15 24.26 -2.24
CA SER A 331 -10.19 25.25 -1.74
C SER A 331 -10.60 25.65 -0.33
N TYR A 332 -9.65 26.16 0.47
CA TYR A 332 -9.97 26.59 1.83
C TYR A 332 -11.00 27.72 1.82
N ASP A 333 -10.83 28.70 0.93
CA ASP A 333 -11.75 29.84 0.83
C ASP A 333 -13.18 29.38 0.50
N ALA A 334 -13.33 28.39 -0.39
CA ALA A 334 -14.64 27.86 -0.77
C ALA A 334 -15.38 27.16 0.38
N ILE A 335 -14.67 26.56 1.34
CA ILE A 335 -15.28 25.81 2.46
C ILE A 335 -15.27 26.57 3.79
N SER A 336 -14.47 27.64 3.90
CA SER A 336 -14.14 28.34 5.15
C SER A 336 -15.35 28.85 5.94
N SER A 337 -16.41 29.29 5.26
CA SER A 337 -17.62 29.83 5.92
C SER A 337 -18.55 28.75 6.50
N GLY A 338 -18.31 27.48 6.18
CA GLY A 338 -19.18 26.36 6.56
C GLY A 338 -18.46 25.22 7.29
N LEU A 339 -17.27 25.46 7.86
CA LEU A 339 -16.47 24.42 8.53
C LEU A 339 -17.22 23.72 9.68
N ASP A 340 -18.12 24.41 10.36
CA ASP A 340 -18.97 23.88 11.44
C ASP A 340 -20.02 22.87 10.94
N ARG A 341 -20.37 22.93 9.66
CA ARG A 341 -21.36 22.06 8.98
C ARG A 341 -20.71 20.86 8.28
N ILE A 342 -19.39 20.84 8.17
CA ILE A 342 -18.65 19.77 7.51
C ILE A 342 -18.15 18.78 8.57
N GLY A 343 -18.52 17.51 8.39
CA GLY A 343 -18.06 16.37 9.20
C GLY A 343 -16.99 15.53 8.50
N GLY A 344 -16.74 15.78 7.21
CA GLY A 344 -15.69 15.12 6.44
C GLY A 344 -15.83 15.40 4.95
N LEU A 345 -14.82 15.06 4.16
CA LEU A 345 -14.85 15.20 2.70
C LEU A 345 -14.37 13.90 2.04
N PHE A 346 -15.11 13.46 1.02
CA PHE A 346 -14.61 12.57 -0.02
C PHE A 346 -14.37 13.41 -1.28
N VAL A 347 -13.12 13.48 -1.72
CA VAL A 347 -12.74 14.18 -2.95
C VAL A 347 -12.25 13.21 -3.99
N TYR A 348 -12.57 13.44 -5.26
CA TYR A 348 -12.15 12.55 -6.35
C TYR A 348 -11.65 13.34 -7.57
N PRO A 349 -10.75 12.74 -8.37
CA PRO A 349 -10.11 13.43 -9.47
C PRO A 349 -11.05 13.58 -10.66
N GLU A 350 -10.77 14.59 -11.50
CA GLU A 350 -11.47 14.81 -12.76
C GLU A 350 -10.52 14.52 -13.93
N SER A 351 -11.00 13.80 -14.94
CA SER A 351 -10.19 13.46 -16.13
C SER A 351 -9.78 14.65 -16.99
N SER A 352 -10.33 15.84 -16.75
CA SER A 352 -10.12 17.03 -17.59
C SER A 352 -9.42 18.18 -16.88
N LYS A 353 -9.16 18.06 -15.56
CA LYS A 353 -8.65 19.18 -14.76
C LYS A 353 -7.88 18.67 -13.55
N ASN A 354 -6.61 19.07 -13.49
CA ASN A 354 -5.73 18.82 -12.36
C ASN A 354 -5.95 19.86 -11.24
N ALA A 355 -5.46 19.54 -10.04
CA ALA A 355 -5.50 20.44 -8.89
C ALA A 355 -4.19 20.37 -8.09
N SER A 356 -3.59 21.53 -7.86
CA SER A 356 -2.49 21.71 -6.91
C SER A 356 -3.02 22.35 -5.62
N PHE A 357 -2.89 21.62 -4.52
CA PHE A 357 -3.31 22.10 -3.19
C PHE A 357 -2.22 22.90 -2.47
N GLU A 358 -1.05 23.01 -3.08
CA GLU A 358 0.08 23.75 -2.53
C GLU A 358 -0.16 25.27 -2.54
N ALA A 359 0.59 26.02 -1.74
CA ALA A 359 0.59 27.48 -1.77
C ALA A 359 1.03 28.05 -3.13
N SER A 360 0.56 29.26 -3.45
CA SER A 360 1.04 29.99 -4.62
C SER A 360 2.50 30.44 -4.51
N THR A 361 2.98 30.58 -3.27
CA THR A 361 4.35 30.86 -2.89
C THR A 361 4.92 29.71 -2.04
N PRO A 362 5.20 28.52 -2.63
CA PRO A 362 5.71 27.36 -1.88
C PRO A 362 6.97 27.73 -1.09
N GLN A 363 6.99 27.38 0.20
CA GLN A 363 8.07 27.70 1.14
C GLN A 363 8.49 29.19 1.13
N GLY A 364 7.54 30.08 0.79
CA GLY A 364 7.70 31.53 0.80
C GLY A 364 6.68 32.20 1.73
N ASP A 365 6.30 33.43 1.40
CA ASP A 365 5.47 34.29 2.24
C ASP A 365 4.15 33.61 2.62
N GLY A 366 3.82 33.59 3.92
CA GLY A 366 2.58 32.98 4.41
C GLY A 366 2.62 31.46 4.60
N THR A 367 3.74 30.81 4.27
CA THR A 367 3.99 29.40 4.62
C THR A 367 4.81 29.30 5.92
N VAL A 368 4.84 28.10 6.52
CA VAL A 368 5.64 27.84 7.74
C VAL A 368 7.14 28.00 7.47
N ASP A 369 7.59 27.57 6.29
CA ASP A 369 9.00 27.56 5.92
C ASP A 369 9.48 28.89 5.34
N GLY A 370 8.60 29.86 5.10
CA GLY A 370 8.93 31.15 4.51
C GLY A 370 10.01 31.94 5.27
N ILE A 371 10.15 31.71 6.59
CA ILE A 371 11.22 32.31 7.41
C ILE A 371 12.62 31.83 7.01
N LEU A 372 12.72 30.68 6.34
CA LEU A 372 13.97 30.07 5.89
C LEU A 372 14.36 30.50 4.47
N ASN A 373 13.47 31.20 3.75
CA ASN A 373 13.68 31.60 2.37
C ASN A 373 14.11 33.07 2.27
N PRO A 374 15.40 33.35 2.00
CA PRO A 374 15.90 34.73 1.93
C PRO A 374 15.36 35.52 0.73
N PHE A 375 14.74 34.86 -0.25
CA PHE A 375 14.11 35.50 -1.42
C PHE A 375 12.58 35.50 -1.35
N SER A 376 12.01 35.17 -0.19
CA SER A 376 10.57 35.17 0.03
C SER A 376 9.97 36.53 -0.31
N SER A 377 8.99 36.53 -1.21
CA SER A 377 8.31 37.74 -1.66
C SER A 377 6.95 37.40 -2.26
N LYS A 378 5.90 38.12 -1.84
CA LYS A 378 4.57 38.07 -2.47
C LYS A 378 4.55 38.37 -3.97
N LYS A 379 5.61 38.94 -4.54
CA LYS A 379 5.69 39.21 -5.99
C LYS A 379 6.10 37.98 -6.80
N THR A 380 6.73 37.00 -6.17
CA THR A 380 7.29 35.82 -6.84
C THR A 380 6.42 34.62 -6.49
N GLU A 381 5.37 34.42 -7.28
CA GLU A 381 4.46 33.28 -7.15
C GLU A 381 4.95 32.13 -8.03
N TRP A 382 5.85 31.31 -7.49
CA TRP A 382 6.38 30.16 -8.22
C TRP A 382 5.29 29.16 -8.63
N ASN A 383 4.18 29.03 -7.88
CA ASN A 383 3.08 28.12 -8.20
C ASN A 383 1.74 28.85 -8.34
N PRO A 384 1.50 29.67 -9.38
CA PRO A 384 0.26 30.46 -9.50
C PRO A 384 -1.02 29.62 -9.58
N THR A 385 -0.90 28.32 -9.84
CA THR A 385 -2.03 27.37 -9.86
C THR A 385 -2.39 26.80 -8.47
N GLY A 386 -1.52 26.99 -7.48
CA GLY A 386 -1.70 26.48 -6.13
C GLY A 386 -2.76 27.26 -5.34
N ASN A 387 -3.67 26.54 -4.68
CA ASN A 387 -4.75 27.14 -3.88
C ASN A 387 -4.44 27.25 -2.37
N GLY A 388 -3.27 26.78 -1.93
CA GLY A 388 -2.77 26.92 -0.55
C GLY A 388 -3.43 26.06 0.51
N LEU A 389 -4.26 25.08 0.13
CA LEU A 389 -4.91 24.18 1.10
C LEU A 389 -3.92 23.42 1.99
N LEU A 390 -2.75 23.01 1.48
CA LEU A 390 -1.71 22.31 2.26
C LEU A 390 -1.18 23.14 3.44
N THR A 391 -1.37 24.47 3.42
CA THR A 391 -0.98 25.38 4.51
C THR A 391 -2.04 25.53 5.59
N LYS A 392 -3.17 24.83 5.47
CA LYS A 392 -4.34 25.00 6.34
C LYS A 392 -4.57 23.76 7.21
N SER A 393 -5.19 24.00 8.36
CA SER A 393 -5.70 22.92 9.22
C SER A 393 -7.21 22.77 9.01
N LEU A 394 -7.64 21.57 8.64
CA LEU A 394 -9.03 21.21 8.45
C LEU A 394 -9.54 20.44 9.69
N PRO A 395 -10.62 20.91 10.35
CA PRO A 395 -11.13 20.31 11.59
C PRO A 395 -12.05 19.09 11.33
N PHE A 396 -11.85 18.41 10.20
CA PHE A 396 -12.57 17.21 9.78
C PHE A 396 -11.67 16.38 8.85
N PRO A 397 -11.93 15.08 8.70
CA PRO A 397 -11.16 14.21 7.82
C PRO A 397 -11.43 14.50 6.34
N VAL A 398 -10.39 14.33 5.52
CA VAL A 398 -10.49 14.40 4.05
C VAL A 398 -9.87 13.14 3.49
N VAL A 399 -10.58 12.50 2.56
CA VAL A 399 -10.13 11.29 1.89
C VAL A 399 -10.24 11.48 0.38
N MET A 400 -9.11 11.34 -0.29
CA MET A 400 -8.99 11.35 -1.74
C MET A 400 -9.33 9.97 -2.30
N LEU A 401 -10.50 9.86 -2.91
CA LEU A 401 -10.92 8.63 -3.57
C LEU A 401 -10.02 8.33 -4.76
N GLU A 402 -9.77 7.03 -4.97
CA GLU A 402 -8.80 6.51 -5.94
C GLU A 402 -9.03 7.05 -7.35
N ASN A 403 -10.28 7.06 -7.84
CA ASN A 403 -10.60 7.44 -9.21
C ASN A 403 -12.01 8.02 -9.33
N THR A 404 -12.31 8.58 -10.51
CA THR A 404 -13.61 9.18 -10.81
C THR A 404 -14.77 8.19 -10.66
N THR A 405 -14.60 6.92 -11.04
CA THR A 405 -15.64 5.89 -10.92
C THR A 405 -16.06 5.64 -9.48
N THR A 406 -15.10 5.55 -8.56
CA THR A 406 -15.36 5.45 -7.12
C THR A 406 -16.07 6.70 -6.62
N GLY A 407 -15.60 7.89 -7.03
CA GLY A 407 -16.25 9.17 -6.72
C GLY A 407 -17.72 9.25 -7.16
N GLU A 408 -18.03 8.78 -8.37
CA GLU A 408 -19.39 8.72 -8.91
C GLU A 408 -20.29 7.78 -8.09
N GLU A 409 -19.75 6.67 -7.57
CA GLU A 409 -20.53 5.74 -6.74
C GLU A 409 -20.87 6.33 -5.36
N PHE A 410 -19.92 7.02 -4.72
CA PHE A 410 -20.19 7.80 -3.51
C PHE A 410 -21.21 8.92 -3.78
N THR A 411 -21.09 9.59 -4.93
CA THR A 411 -22.01 10.67 -5.36
C THR A 411 -23.43 10.13 -5.51
N LYS A 412 -23.62 8.97 -6.17
CA LYS A 412 -24.95 8.34 -6.31
C LYS A 412 -25.60 8.04 -4.96
N ARG A 413 -24.84 7.54 -3.98
CA ARG A 413 -25.35 7.29 -2.61
C ARG A 413 -25.77 8.58 -1.92
N ALA A 414 -24.97 9.63 -2.08
CA ALA A 414 -25.27 10.95 -1.53
C ALA A 414 -26.52 11.58 -2.18
N GLU A 415 -26.71 11.44 -3.49
CA GLU A 415 -27.91 11.90 -4.19
C GLU A 415 -29.21 11.21 -3.71
N MET A 416 -29.13 9.96 -3.26
CA MET A 416 -30.30 9.25 -2.70
C MET A 416 -30.80 9.91 -1.40
N ASN A 417 -29.91 10.55 -0.63
CA ASN A 417 -30.29 11.31 0.55
C ASN A 417 -31.09 12.56 0.20
N ILE A 418 -30.83 13.19 -0.96
CA ILE A 418 -31.59 14.35 -1.45
C ILE A 418 -32.91 13.90 -2.08
N LYS A 419 -32.92 12.80 -2.85
CA LYS A 419 -34.08 12.41 -3.65
C LYS A 419 -35.21 11.75 -2.84
N SER A 420 -34.97 11.26 -1.62
CA SER A 420 -35.96 10.43 -0.91
C SER A 420 -36.12 10.76 0.58
N GLY A 421 -37.38 10.95 1.02
CA GLY A 421 -37.76 11.00 2.45
C GLY A 421 -38.21 9.65 3.01
N VAL A 422 -38.17 8.58 2.21
CA VAL A 422 -38.61 7.21 2.58
C VAL A 422 -37.55 6.21 2.13
N GLY A 423 -36.73 5.73 3.07
CA GLY A 423 -35.61 4.83 2.81
C GLY A 423 -34.54 4.92 3.90
N ALA A 424 -33.46 4.16 3.76
CA ALA A 424 -32.29 4.30 4.62
C ALA A 424 -31.47 5.53 4.22
N THR A 425 -30.98 6.29 5.19
CA THR A 425 -30.09 7.45 4.96
C THR A 425 -28.66 6.98 4.83
N TYR A 426 -27.97 7.32 3.75
CA TYR A 426 -26.55 6.99 3.60
C TYR A 426 -25.68 7.90 4.46
N LYS A 427 -24.87 7.29 5.32
CA LYS A 427 -23.85 7.94 6.15
C LYS A 427 -22.47 7.44 5.76
N ALA A 428 -21.45 8.16 6.21
CA ALA A 428 -20.08 7.68 6.23
C ALA A 428 -19.54 7.65 7.65
N PHE A 429 -18.79 6.60 7.94
CA PHE A 429 -17.90 6.50 9.10
C PHE A 429 -16.51 6.97 8.67
N MET A 430 -15.85 7.78 9.48
CA MET A 430 -14.49 8.26 9.23
C MET A 430 -13.69 8.28 10.54
N ASN A 431 -12.62 7.47 10.62
CA ASN A 431 -11.69 7.42 11.74
C ASN A 431 -10.30 7.88 11.28
N TYR A 432 -9.95 9.13 11.61
CA TYR A 432 -8.66 9.74 11.28
C TYR A 432 -8.22 10.68 12.42
N TYR A 433 -8.20 10.14 13.65
CA TYR A 433 -7.89 10.93 14.82
C TYR A 433 -6.38 11.11 14.97
N PHE A 434 -5.90 12.31 14.69
CA PHE A 434 -4.48 12.68 14.74
C PHE A 434 -4.19 13.66 15.88
N GLY A 435 -4.81 13.43 17.04
CA GLY A 435 -4.60 14.21 18.25
C GLY A 435 -5.47 15.46 18.40
N PRO A 436 -5.39 16.13 19.57
CA PRO A 436 -6.30 17.21 19.95
C PRO A 436 -6.02 18.52 19.20
N GLU A 437 -6.97 19.44 19.22
CA GLU A 437 -6.94 20.69 18.44
C GLU A 437 -5.68 21.54 18.68
N ASP A 438 -5.32 21.80 19.94
CA ASP A 438 -4.21 22.69 20.28
C ASP A 438 -2.80 22.06 20.16
N MET A 439 -2.68 20.90 19.49
CA MET A 439 -1.42 20.20 19.34
C MET A 439 -0.50 20.87 18.31
N ASN A 440 0.79 20.93 18.63
CA ASN A 440 1.87 21.40 17.77
C ASN A 440 3.13 20.56 18.00
N SER A 441 4.20 20.77 17.23
CA SER A 441 5.37 19.90 17.33
C SER A 441 6.05 19.98 18.70
N LEU A 442 6.08 21.17 19.32
CA LEU A 442 6.67 21.39 20.64
C LEU A 442 5.94 20.62 21.74
N LYS A 443 4.61 20.67 21.77
CA LYS A 443 3.79 19.95 22.75
C LYS A 443 3.85 18.44 22.53
N CYS A 444 3.88 18.04 21.26
CA CYS A 444 3.87 16.64 20.89
C CYS A 444 5.19 15.93 21.22
N LEU A 445 6.33 16.57 20.90
CA LEU A 445 7.66 16.04 21.25
C LEU A 445 7.94 16.06 22.75
N ASN A 446 7.40 17.04 23.49
CA ASN A 446 7.57 17.12 24.95
C ASN A 446 6.47 16.40 25.74
N PHE A 447 5.64 15.58 25.08
CA PHE A 447 4.54 14.90 25.76
C PHE A 447 5.07 13.95 26.85
N THR A 448 4.50 14.03 28.05
CA THR A 448 4.80 13.14 29.17
C THR A 448 3.60 12.28 29.50
N ASN A 449 3.82 11.00 29.79
CA ASN A 449 2.75 10.10 30.23
C ASN A 449 2.31 10.41 31.68
N ILE A 450 1.29 9.68 32.16
CA ILE A 450 0.72 9.84 33.50
C ILE A 450 1.72 9.57 34.65
N TYR A 451 2.86 8.94 34.36
CA TYR A 451 3.93 8.68 35.32
C TYR A 451 5.03 9.74 35.30
N GLY A 452 4.88 10.78 34.47
CA GLY A 452 5.88 11.85 34.30
C GLY A 452 7.05 11.48 33.40
N ASN A 453 7.02 10.32 32.74
CA ASN A 453 8.09 9.90 31.82
C ASN A 453 7.84 10.48 30.42
N PRO A 454 8.89 10.91 29.69
CA PRO A 454 8.78 11.30 28.28
C PRO A 454 8.12 10.20 27.45
N SER A 455 7.11 10.56 26.65
CA SER A 455 6.40 9.67 25.74
C SER A 455 5.83 10.48 24.58
N PRO A 456 6.68 10.95 23.65
CA PRO A 456 6.22 11.68 22.48
C PRO A 456 5.11 10.96 21.73
N LYS A 457 4.25 11.72 21.07
CA LYS A 457 3.12 11.21 20.28
C LYS A 457 3.25 11.53 18.79
N CYS A 458 4.47 11.80 18.37
CA CYS A 458 4.86 12.11 17.00
C CYS A 458 6.35 11.89 16.83
N ASP A 459 6.73 11.74 15.57
CA ASP A 459 8.10 11.52 15.14
C ASP A 459 8.52 12.63 14.15
N PRO A 460 9.77 13.10 14.17
CA PRO A 460 10.24 14.12 13.23
C PRO A 460 10.16 13.65 11.79
N ILE A 461 9.69 14.52 10.89
CA ILE A 461 9.74 14.27 9.44
C ILE A 461 11.21 14.34 9.00
N GLY A 462 11.62 13.37 8.19
CA GLY A 462 13.01 13.28 7.77
C GLY A 462 13.34 12.00 7.02
N GLY A 463 14.63 11.70 6.95
CA GLY A 463 15.14 10.52 6.27
C GLY A 463 16.66 10.56 6.09
N GLN A 464 17.13 9.96 5.00
CA GLN A 464 18.55 9.93 4.66
C GLN A 464 18.80 10.63 3.32
N SER A 465 19.46 11.80 3.39
CA SER A 465 20.09 12.41 2.22
C SER A 465 21.26 11.55 1.76
N SER A 466 21.61 11.67 0.48
CA SER A 466 22.70 10.90 -0.13
C SER A 466 23.65 11.85 -0.83
N TRP A 467 24.94 11.71 -0.61
CA TRP A 467 25.94 12.54 -1.28
C TRP A 467 27.17 11.72 -1.67
N ALA A 468 27.90 12.17 -2.68
CA ALA A 468 29.11 11.52 -3.15
C ALA A 468 30.13 12.52 -3.68
N MET A 469 31.40 12.10 -3.76
CA MET A 469 32.50 12.95 -4.20
C MET A 469 33.42 12.26 -5.22
N ARG A 470 34.00 13.06 -6.12
CA ARG A 470 34.92 12.61 -7.17
C ARG A 470 35.92 13.69 -7.57
N GLY A 471 36.92 13.31 -8.36
CA GLY A 471 37.92 14.19 -8.93
C GLY A 471 39.10 14.37 -7.99
N LYS A 472 39.64 15.58 -7.91
CA LYS A 472 40.79 15.88 -7.06
C LYS A 472 40.34 16.09 -5.61
N LEU A 473 40.30 15.01 -4.82
CA LEU A 473 39.74 15.01 -3.45
C LEU A 473 40.52 15.89 -2.44
N ASP A 474 41.79 16.20 -2.71
CA ASP A 474 42.62 17.11 -1.91
C ASP A 474 42.56 18.58 -2.38
N SER A 475 41.72 18.89 -3.37
CA SER A 475 41.54 20.26 -3.85
C SER A 475 40.85 21.15 -2.81
N GLU A 476 41.29 22.41 -2.77
CA GLU A 476 40.70 23.49 -1.94
C GLU A 476 39.50 24.15 -2.62
N GLU A 477 39.13 23.71 -3.83
CA GLU A 477 37.97 24.19 -4.56
C GLU A 477 36.98 23.04 -4.82
N ILE A 478 35.70 23.33 -4.61
CA ILE A 478 34.59 22.37 -4.72
C ILE A 478 33.58 22.89 -5.75
N VAL A 479 33.19 22.01 -6.68
CA VAL A 479 32.01 22.17 -7.55
C VAL A 479 30.91 21.26 -7.00
N LEU A 480 29.81 21.85 -6.56
CA LEU A 480 28.70 21.13 -5.94
C LEU A 480 27.49 21.08 -6.87
N ALA A 481 27.00 19.90 -7.19
CA ALA A 481 25.73 19.68 -7.87
C ALA A 481 24.72 19.08 -6.88
N MET A 482 23.47 19.57 -6.89
CA MET A 482 22.46 19.14 -5.91
C MET A 482 21.04 19.04 -6.49
N ALA A 483 20.20 18.24 -5.85
CA ALA A 483 18.77 18.16 -6.13
C ALA A 483 17.99 17.78 -4.85
N GLY A 484 16.73 18.19 -4.77
CA GLY A 484 15.78 17.61 -3.81
C GLY A 484 15.29 16.25 -4.31
N MET A 485 14.90 15.36 -3.41
CA MET A 485 14.41 14.02 -3.77
C MET A 485 12.98 13.73 -3.32
N ASP A 486 12.36 14.61 -2.54
CA ASP A 486 11.00 14.46 -2.01
C ASP A 486 9.94 15.29 -2.71
N SER A 487 8.68 14.91 -2.49
CA SER A 487 7.49 15.68 -2.84
C SER A 487 6.49 15.75 -1.68
N ALA A 488 5.46 16.56 -1.84
CA ALA A 488 4.31 16.58 -0.97
C ALA A 488 3.02 16.43 -1.78
N ALA A 489 1.92 16.08 -1.10
CA ALA A 489 0.58 16.09 -1.65
C ALA A 489 -0.43 16.14 -0.48
N LEU A 490 -1.71 16.36 -0.80
CA LEU A 490 -2.78 16.36 0.21
C LEU A 490 -2.89 15.01 0.92
N SER A 491 -2.63 13.91 0.19
CA SER A 491 -2.48 12.58 0.77
C SER A 491 -1.05 12.06 0.56
N HIS A 492 -0.42 11.61 1.64
CA HIS A 492 0.95 11.11 1.61
C HIS A 492 1.12 9.84 0.76
N VAL A 493 0.07 9.02 0.60
CA VAL A 493 0.11 7.82 -0.25
C VAL A 493 -0.13 8.13 -1.74
N LEU A 494 -0.55 9.35 -2.06
CA LEU A 494 -0.78 9.84 -3.43
C LEU A 494 0.17 11.00 -3.75
N SER A 495 1.45 10.84 -3.42
CA SER A 495 2.51 11.84 -3.66
C SER A 495 3.56 11.31 -4.65
N PRO A 496 3.20 11.06 -5.93
CA PRO A 496 4.10 10.46 -6.91
C PRO A 496 5.32 11.34 -7.24
N GLY A 497 5.15 12.67 -7.27
CA GLY A 497 6.25 13.63 -7.37
C GLY A 497 7.15 13.47 -8.60
N ALA A 498 6.61 13.02 -9.73
CA ALA A 498 7.41 12.67 -10.91
C ALA A 498 8.24 13.86 -11.44
N ASN A 499 7.66 15.06 -11.56
CA ASN A 499 8.41 16.25 -11.94
C ASN A 499 9.02 16.93 -10.71
N THR A 500 8.27 17.04 -9.61
CA THR A 500 8.63 17.84 -8.42
C THR A 500 9.80 17.26 -7.62
N GLY A 501 9.92 15.93 -7.55
CA GLY A 501 11.01 15.22 -6.87
C GLY A 501 11.87 14.42 -7.83
N ALA A 502 11.28 13.55 -8.65
CA ALA A 502 12.04 12.57 -9.42
C ALA A 502 12.87 13.18 -10.55
N SER A 503 12.32 14.12 -11.34
CA SER A 503 13.00 14.65 -12.53
C SER A 503 14.36 15.29 -12.23
N GLY A 504 14.43 16.11 -11.17
CA GLY A 504 15.67 16.75 -10.71
C GLY A 504 16.67 15.75 -10.16
N LEU A 505 16.20 14.80 -9.34
CA LEU A 505 17.04 13.73 -8.82
C LEU A 505 17.63 12.88 -9.95
N VAL A 506 16.80 12.40 -10.89
CA VAL A 506 17.26 11.55 -12.00
C VAL A 506 18.25 12.31 -12.87
N ALA A 507 18.03 13.61 -13.13
CA ALA A 507 18.99 14.42 -13.85
C ALA A 507 20.34 14.52 -13.11
N LEU A 508 20.33 14.72 -11.80
CA LEU A 508 21.54 14.73 -10.97
C LEU A 508 22.29 13.38 -11.02
N LEU A 509 21.58 12.27 -10.83
CA LEU A 509 22.15 10.92 -10.81
C LEU A 509 22.73 10.54 -12.16
N THR A 510 21.98 10.77 -13.24
CA THR A 510 22.42 10.41 -14.60
C THR A 510 23.54 11.34 -15.11
N ALA A 511 23.57 12.60 -14.67
CA ALA A 511 24.72 13.48 -14.88
C ALA A 511 25.99 12.94 -14.20
N ALA A 512 25.88 12.52 -12.94
CA ALA A 512 26.99 11.88 -12.23
C ALA A 512 27.46 10.60 -12.95
N HIS A 513 26.52 9.80 -13.45
CA HIS A 513 26.81 8.58 -14.22
C HIS A 513 27.53 8.88 -15.54
N ALA A 514 27.16 9.94 -16.26
CA ALA A 514 27.77 10.32 -17.53
C ALA A 514 29.26 10.67 -17.39
N LEU A 515 29.72 11.08 -16.20
CA LEU A 515 31.13 11.38 -15.93
C LEU A 515 32.02 10.13 -15.81
N LYS A 516 31.46 8.91 -15.76
CA LYS A 516 32.25 7.64 -15.68
C LYS A 516 33.24 7.46 -16.83
N GLY A 517 33.00 8.10 -17.99
CA GLY A 517 33.90 8.08 -19.14
C GLY A 517 35.25 8.81 -18.94
N LEU A 518 35.41 9.54 -17.83
CA LEU A 518 36.59 10.36 -17.53
C LEU A 518 37.38 9.79 -16.34
N PRO A 519 38.72 9.79 -16.37
CA PRO A 519 39.52 9.46 -15.18
C PRO A 519 39.49 10.62 -14.17
N ASP A 520 39.73 10.33 -12.89
CA ASP A 520 39.75 11.37 -11.85
C ASP A 520 40.86 12.40 -12.04
N SER A 521 41.95 12.04 -12.75
CA SER A 521 43.01 12.96 -13.15
C SER A 521 42.60 14.03 -14.17
N ALA A 522 41.39 13.93 -14.74
CA ALA A 522 40.84 14.96 -15.63
C ALA A 522 40.24 16.16 -14.86
N PHE A 523 40.05 16.02 -13.55
CA PHE A 523 39.46 17.03 -12.68
C PHE A 523 40.56 17.73 -11.87
N ASP A 524 40.57 19.05 -11.88
CA ASP A 524 41.47 19.87 -11.06
C ASP A 524 40.82 20.25 -9.70
N LYS A 525 39.50 20.11 -9.63
CA LYS A 525 38.69 20.41 -8.44
C LYS A 525 38.00 19.16 -7.90
N LYS A 526 37.54 19.25 -6.66
CA LYS A 526 36.65 18.26 -6.07
C LYS A 526 35.24 18.50 -6.60
N VAL A 527 34.57 17.43 -7.05
CA VAL A 527 33.17 17.48 -7.45
C VAL A 527 32.34 16.75 -6.41
N VAL A 528 31.24 17.35 -5.98
CA VAL A 528 30.30 16.76 -5.02
C VAL A 528 28.91 16.71 -5.64
N PHE A 529 28.25 15.57 -5.55
CA PHE A 529 26.85 15.38 -5.92
C PHE A 529 26.04 15.13 -4.64
N ALA A 530 24.94 15.87 -4.43
CA ALA A 530 24.13 15.74 -3.22
C ALA A 530 22.62 15.71 -3.53
N ALA A 531 21.97 14.60 -3.19
CA ALA A 531 20.52 14.43 -3.20
C ALA A 531 19.99 14.63 -1.76
N PHE A 532 19.21 15.69 -1.56
CA PHE A 532 18.70 16.08 -0.24
C PHE A 532 17.26 15.62 -0.04
N GLN A 533 17.05 14.90 1.06
CA GLN A 533 15.76 14.36 1.49
C GLN A 533 14.99 15.35 2.37
N ALA A 534 13.66 15.30 2.30
CA ALA A 534 12.74 16.11 3.12
C ALA A 534 12.92 17.64 2.94
N GLU A 535 13.21 18.09 1.72
CA GLU A 535 13.35 19.50 1.39
C GLU A 535 12.03 20.27 1.46
N LYS A 536 10.89 19.61 1.18
CA LYS A 536 9.55 20.23 1.26
C LYS A 536 9.09 20.50 2.70
N PHE A 537 9.83 20.03 3.70
CA PHE A 537 9.49 20.15 5.13
C PHE A 537 10.56 20.92 5.89
N GLY A 538 10.78 22.18 5.52
CA GLY A 538 11.73 23.08 6.17
C GLY A 538 13.18 22.91 5.72
N PHE A 539 13.41 22.45 4.48
CA PHE A 539 14.74 22.22 3.90
C PHE A 539 15.65 21.38 4.80
N VAL A 540 15.08 20.38 5.49
CA VAL A 540 15.79 19.75 6.63
C VAL A 540 16.97 18.89 6.18
N GLY A 541 16.97 18.35 4.97
CA GLY A 541 18.13 17.64 4.42
C GLY A 541 19.32 18.57 4.24
N SER A 542 19.17 19.61 3.42
CA SER A 542 20.23 20.56 3.10
C SER A 542 20.66 21.40 4.30
N ARG A 543 19.71 21.85 5.14
CA ARG A 543 20.04 22.61 6.37
C ARG A 543 20.74 21.75 7.41
N LYS A 544 20.37 20.47 7.58
CA LYS A 544 21.06 19.58 8.53
C LYS A 544 22.49 19.32 8.09
N PHE A 545 22.69 19.04 6.81
CA PHE A 545 24.01 18.88 6.21
C PHE A 545 24.89 20.10 6.45
N LEU A 546 24.41 21.31 6.14
CA LEU A 546 25.16 22.55 6.36
C LEU A 546 25.40 22.85 7.84
N SER A 547 24.40 22.62 8.69
CA SER A 547 24.56 22.75 10.15
C SER A 547 25.73 21.91 10.65
N ASP A 548 25.83 20.66 10.20
CA ASP A 548 26.87 19.75 10.65
C ASP A 548 28.23 20.11 10.04
N VAL A 549 28.31 20.44 8.75
CA VAL A 549 29.54 20.97 8.12
C VAL A 549 30.06 22.17 8.90
N GLN A 550 29.21 23.18 9.18
CA GLN A 550 29.59 24.39 9.91
C GLN A 550 30.03 24.10 11.35
N LYS A 551 29.41 23.14 12.03
CA LYS A 551 29.84 22.72 13.38
C LYS A 551 31.24 22.11 13.34
N PHE A 552 31.48 21.19 12.40
CA PHE A 552 32.80 20.57 12.22
C PHE A 552 33.86 21.57 11.80
N THR A 553 33.55 22.54 10.93
CA THR A 553 34.50 23.60 10.53
C THR A 553 34.90 24.48 11.72
N LYS A 554 33.97 24.76 12.65
CA LYS A 554 34.21 25.67 13.79
C LYS A 554 34.88 24.98 14.97
N ASP A 555 34.46 23.76 15.29
CA ASP A 555 34.93 22.99 16.46
C ASP A 555 34.85 21.49 16.16
N PRO A 556 35.86 20.90 15.49
CA PRO A 556 35.84 19.47 15.15
C PRO A 556 35.74 18.55 16.37
N GLU A 557 36.44 18.87 17.46
CA GLU A 557 36.46 18.07 18.69
C GLU A 557 35.11 18.13 19.43
N GLY A 558 34.50 19.31 19.50
CA GLY A 558 33.16 19.46 20.09
C GLY A 558 32.04 18.93 19.19
N ALA A 559 32.20 18.98 17.87
CA ALA A 559 31.25 18.45 16.90
C ALA A 559 31.21 16.91 16.91
N CYS A 560 32.32 16.27 17.24
CA CYS A 560 32.38 14.83 17.50
C CYS A 560 33.17 14.51 18.77
N ALA A 561 32.47 14.41 19.90
CA ALA A 561 33.11 14.14 21.19
C ALA A 561 33.68 12.72 21.30
N TYR A 562 33.13 11.78 20.53
CA TYR A 562 33.52 10.36 20.54
C TYR A 562 33.69 9.86 19.09
N PRO A 563 34.85 10.15 18.47
CA PRO A 563 35.15 9.71 17.12
C PRO A 563 35.55 8.25 17.08
N VAL A 564 35.11 7.55 16.04
CA VAL A 564 35.57 6.21 15.69
C VAL A 564 36.31 6.28 14.36
N SER A 565 37.41 5.56 14.25
CA SER A 565 38.25 5.50 13.04
C SER A 565 38.70 4.07 12.78
N ASP A 566 38.94 3.75 11.51
CA ASP A 566 39.32 2.41 11.04
C ASP A 566 38.30 1.32 11.41
N SER A 567 37.01 1.65 11.39
CA SER A 567 35.92 0.69 11.63
C SER A 567 35.58 -0.13 10.38
N SER A 568 35.09 -1.36 10.59
CA SER A 568 34.46 -2.22 9.58
C SER A 568 33.04 -1.79 9.17
N SER A 569 32.54 -0.66 9.71
CA SER A 569 31.21 -0.16 9.40
C SER A 569 30.99 0.04 7.88
N PRO A 570 29.89 -0.50 7.31
CA PRO A 570 29.55 -0.30 5.91
C PRO A 570 29.08 1.13 5.61
N MET A 571 28.89 1.98 6.63
CA MET A 571 28.57 3.40 6.45
C MET A 571 29.82 4.25 6.18
N GLY A 572 30.96 3.88 6.75
CA GLY A 572 32.20 4.63 6.61
C GLY A 572 33.29 4.16 7.59
N LYS A 573 34.56 4.33 7.20
CA LYS A 573 35.72 4.01 8.05
C LYS A 573 35.83 4.88 9.30
N SER A 574 35.25 6.09 9.23
CA SER A 574 35.30 7.10 10.28
C SER A 574 33.94 7.71 10.46
N PHE A 575 33.48 7.76 11.70
CA PHE A 575 32.15 8.23 12.07
C PHE A 575 32.13 8.72 13.52
N CYS A 576 30.98 9.20 14.00
CA CYS A 576 30.84 9.71 15.36
C CYS A 576 29.75 8.96 16.12
N THR A 577 29.97 8.67 17.41
CA THR A 577 28.95 8.03 18.26
C THR A 577 28.21 9.01 19.18
N ASN A 578 28.73 10.24 19.32
CA ASN A 578 28.09 11.30 20.09
C ASN A 578 28.45 12.70 19.53
N PRO A 579 27.51 13.32 18.78
CA PRO A 579 26.24 12.75 18.32
C PRO A 579 26.46 11.59 17.35
N MET A 580 25.46 10.70 17.23
CA MET A 580 25.54 9.61 16.25
C MET A 580 25.51 10.17 14.82
N LEU A 581 26.57 9.91 14.06
CA LEU A 581 26.74 10.24 12.64
C LEU A 581 27.27 9.00 11.94
N SER A 582 26.73 8.64 10.77
CA SER A 582 27.14 7.44 10.03
C SER A 582 28.50 7.56 9.34
N SER A 583 28.95 8.79 9.10
CA SER A 583 30.27 9.13 8.55
C SER A 583 30.66 10.53 8.98
N THR A 584 31.96 10.81 9.09
CA THR A 584 32.51 12.17 9.27
C THR A 584 33.15 12.73 7.99
N GLU A 585 33.05 12.05 6.85
CA GLU A 585 33.69 12.48 5.59
C GLU A 585 33.17 13.84 5.08
N PHE A 586 31.93 14.21 5.43
CA PHE A 586 31.37 15.52 5.08
C PHE A 586 32.14 16.68 5.73
N ALA A 587 32.89 16.44 6.80
CA ALA A 587 33.70 17.48 7.47
C ALA A 587 34.78 18.06 6.53
N ASN A 588 35.14 17.33 5.47
CA ASN A 588 36.09 17.77 4.43
C ASN A 588 35.45 18.67 3.35
N LEU A 589 34.18 19.07 3.52
CA LEU A 589 33.39 19.86 2.58
C LEU A 589 33.08 21.26 3.13
N GLU A 590 34.11 21.97 3.60
CA GLU A 590 33.98 23.34 4.11
C GLU A 590 33.27 24.25 3.10
N LEU A 591 32.22 24.97 3.54
CA LEU A 591 31.41 25.81 2.67
C LEU A 591 32.24 26.90 1.96
N SER A 592 33.27 27.43 2.63
CA SER A 592 34.20 28.42 2.07
C SER A 592 34.99 27.91 0.85
N LYS A 593 35.07 26.60 0.66
CA LYS A 593 35.75 25.95 -0.47
C LYS A 593 34.82 25.70 -1.65
N VAL A 594 33.50 25.92 -1.50
CA VAL A 594 32.53 25.76 -2.59
C VAL A 594 32.64 26.95 -3.53
N SER A 595 33.24 26.73 -4.70
CA SER A 595 33.41 27.76 -5.73
C SER A 595 32.13 27.93 -6.55
N TYR A 596 31.43 26.83 -6.84
CA TYR A 596 30.23 26.81 -7.66
C TYR A 596 29.21 25.82 -7.10
N ALA A 597 27.94 26.21 -7.06
CA ALA A 597 26.82 25.36 -6.66
C ALA A 597 25.72 25.35 -7.74
N ILE A 598 25.38 24.17 -8.29
CA ILE A 598 24.33 23.99 -9.30
C ILE A 598 23.23 23.13 -8.69
N ALA A 599 22.02 23.66 -8.59
CA ALA A 599 20.84 22.85 -8.28
C ALA A 599 20.07 22.49 -9.56
N VAL A 600 19.36 21.38 -9.56
CA VAL A 600 18.45 20.97 -10.65
C VAL A 600 17.06 20.73 -10.06
N ASP A 601 16.04 21.32 -10.68
CA ASP A 601 14.66 21.24 -10.20
C ASP A 601 13.63 21.21 -11.35
N GLN A 602 12.65 20.30 -11.28
CA GLN A 602 11.51 20.18 -12.21
C GLN A 602 11.89 20.32 -13.70
N VAL A 603 12.76 19.44 -14.18
CA VAL A 603 13.28 19.46 -15.56
C VAL A 603 12.52 18.53 -16.51
N GLY A 604 11.48 17.83 -16.03
CA GLY A 604 10.70 16.88 -16.81
C GLY A 604 9.47 17.47 -17.49
N ILE A 605 9.04 18.68 -17.16
CA ILE A 605 7.95 19.37 -17.86
C ILE A 605 8.46 20.74 -18.29
N LEU A 606 8.64 20.94 -19.59
CA LEU A 606 9.13 22.18 -20.17
C LEU A 606 8.01 23.20 -20.42
N PRO A 607 8.31 24.51 -20.42
CA PRO A 607 7.39 25.53 -20.88
C PRO A 607 7.12 25.38 -22.38
N SER A 608 6.09 26.05 -22.90
CA SER A 608 5.77 26.02 -24.35
C SER A 608 6.89 26.55 -25.25
N SER A 609 7.86 27.29 -24.70
CA SER A 609 9.07 27.69 -25.43
C SER A 609 10.03 26.53 -25.70
N GLY A 610 9.93 25.43 -24.94
CA GLY A 610 10.84 24.28 -24.99
C GLY A 610 12.21 24.54 -24.35
N ASN A 611 12.37 25.67 -23.64
CA ASN A 611 13.65 26.09 -23.11
C ASN A 611 13.74 25.91 -21.59
N PHE A 612 14.93 25.55 -21.12
CA PHE A 612 15.33 25.58 -19.72
C PHE A 612 15.69 27.01 -19.29
N THR A 613 15.46 27.30 -18.02
CA THR A 613 15.87 28.57 -17.40
C THR A 613 16.94 28.30 -16.35
N VAL A 614 17.97 29.15 -16.33
CA VAL A 614 19.03 29.15 -15.34
C VAL A 614 18.76 30.29 -14.36
N HIS A 615 18.24 29.97 -13.17
CA HIS A 615 17.97 30.94 -12.11
C HIS A 615 19.22 31.18 -11.28
N VAL A 616 19.84 32.35 -11.44
CA VAL A 616 21.14 32.67 -10.81
C VAL A 616 20.93 33.35 -9.46
N ASN A 617 21.79 33.06 -8.48
CA ASN A 617 21.80 33.79 -7.20
C ASN A 617 22.07 35.28 -7.45
N PRO A 618 21.09 36.19 -7.22
CA PRO A 618 21.23 37.61 -7.51
C PRO A 618 22.17 38.33 -6.54
N HIS A 619 22.64 37.65 -5.49
CA HIS A 619 23.58 38.17 -4.51
C HIS A 619 25.03 37.72 -4.74
N ALA A 620 25.28 36.84 -5.71
CA ALA A 620 26.63 36.45 -6.08
C ALA A 620 27.37 37.59 -6.79
N ASN A 621 28.67 37.74 -6.52
CA ASN A 621 29.46 38.86 -7.05
C ASN A 621 29.80 38.72 -8.55
N GLU A 622 30.11 37.50 -9.01
CA GLU A 622 30.48 37.19 -10.40
C GLU A 622 29.92 35.80 -10.75
N THR A 623 29.04 35.73 -11.74
CA THR A 623 28.34 34.48 -12.14
C THR A 623 28.58 34.10 -13.59
N SER A 624 29.35 34.90 -14.33
CA SER A 624 29.62 34.74 -15.76
C SER A 624 30.20 33.35 -16.07
N ASP A 625 31.25 32.92 -15.37
CA ASP A 625 31.84 31.59 -15.55
C ASP A 625 30.84 30.45 -15.36
N LEU A 626 29.96 30.57 -14.35
CA LEU A 626 28.92 29.58 -14.05
C LEU A 626 27.85 29.54 -15.15
N VAL A 627 27.33 30.71 -15.53
CA VAL A 627 26.29 30.83 -16.56
C VAL A 627 26.84 30.40 -17.92
N ASP A 628 28.05 30.80 -18.27
CA ASP A 628 28.71 30.41 -19.52
C ASP A 628 28.96 28.91 -19.58
N ALA A 629 29.35 28.27 -18.46
CA ALA A 629 29.52 26.81 -18.41
C ALA A 629 28.21 26.06 -18.68
N ILE A 630 27.05 26.62 -18.31
CA ILE A 630 25.73 26.01 -18.51
C ILE A 630 25.17 26.33 -19.89
N VAL A 631 25.09 27.61 -20.25
CA VAL A 631 24.42 28.08 -21.48
C VAL A 631 25.22 27.73 -22.73
N ASN A 632 26.56 27.71 -22.64
CA ASN A 632 27.44 27.36 -23.75
C ASN A 632 27.91 25.89 -23.70
N ALA A 633 27.34 25.07 -22.82
CA ALA A 633 27.61 23.63 -22.83
C ALA A 633 27.28 23.05 -24.23
N PRO A 634 28.09 22.11 -24.77
CA PRO A 634 27.86 21.54 -26.09
C PRO A 634 26.43 21.07 -26.35
N SER A 635 25.80 20.47 -25.34
CA SER A 635 24.44 19.92 -25.43
C SER A 635 23.33 20.91 -25.05
N ALA A 636 23.69 22.13 -24.61
CA ALA A 636 22.71 23.17 -24.31
C ALA A 636 21.98 23.63 -25.58
N ALA A 637 22.67 23.68 -26.73
CA ALA A 637 22.09 23.92 -28.06
C ALA A 637 21.10 25.11 -28.11
N SER A 638 21.39 26.20 -27.37
CA SER A 638 20.52 27.38 -27.21
C SER A 638 19.17 27.13 -26.51
N ALA A 639 18.94 25.95 -25.94
CA ALA A 639 17.78 25.62 -25.12
C ALA A 639 17.87 26.18 -23.70
N PHE A 640 19.04 26.64 -23.25
CA PHE A 640 19.26 27.18 -21.91
C PHE A 640 19.45 28.69 -21.98
N ALA A 641 18.75 29.43 -21.11
CA ALA A 641 18.89 30.86 -20.98
C ALA A 641 18.87 31.30 -19.52
N GLU A 642 19.55 32.40 -19.20
CA GLU A 642 19.52 33.00 -17.88
C GLU A 642 18.11 33.58 -17.59
N GLY A 643 17.60 33.29 -16.39
CA GLY A 643 16.34 33.81 -15.89
C GLY A 643 16.42 35.28 -15.49
N ASN A 644 15.28 35.96 -15.44
CA ASN A 644 15.19 37.40 -15.14
C ASN A 644 14.37 37.72 -13.87
N THR A 645 13.99 36.70 -13.09
CA THR A 645 13.15 36.83 -11.89
C THR A 645 13.83 37.61 -10.77
N GLY A 646 15.18 37.59 -10.73
CA GLY A 646 15.96 38.17 -9.64
C GLY A 646 15.72 37.49 -8.29
N SER A 647 15.29 36.23 -8.31
CA SER A 647 14.96 35.41 -7.13
C SER A 647 15.33 33.95 -7.41
N LEU A 648 15.58 33.17 -6.36
CA LEU A 648 15.81 31.73 -6.47
C LEU A 648 14.55 30.94 -6.11
N PRO A 649 14.21 29.88 -6.86
CA PRO A 649 13.11 28.98 -6.51
C PRO A 649 13.43 28.14 -5.26
N PRO A 650 12.38 27.59 -4.59
CA PRO A 650 12.52 26.78 -3.38
C PRO A 650 13.20 25.43 -3.68
N THR A 651 14.52 25.43 -3.57
CA THR A 651 15.41 24.30 -3.84
C THR A 651 16.45 24.19 -2.72
N PRO A 652 17.21 23.08 -2.63
CA PRO A 652 18.29 22.96 -1.65
C PRO A 652 19.30 24.11 -1.66
N LEU A 653 19.49 24.76 -2.82
CA LEU A 653 20.40 25.90 -2.96
C LEU A 653 20.03 27.07 -2.03
N LEU A 654 18.75 27.23 -1.67
CA LEU A 654 18.33 28.26 -0.72
C LEU A 654 19.03 28.13 0.63
N SER A 655 19.19 26.91 1.14
CA SER A 655 19.91 26.65 2.39
C SER A 655 21.38 27.06 2.29
N PHE A 656 22.00 26.84 1.13
CA PHE A 656 23.41 27.18 0.87
C PHE A 656 23.64 28.68 0.72
N VAL A 657 22.64 29.47 0.32
CA VAL A 657 22.75 30.93 0.18
C VAL A 657 22.11 31.71 1.33
N ASN A 658 21.55 31.03 2.33
CA ASN A 658 20.94 31.67 3.49
C ASN A 658 21.97 31.95 4.60
N ASP A 659 22.54 33.15 4.59
CA ASP A 659 23.52 33.64 5.58
C ASP A 659 22.91 33.98 6.96
N ALA A 660 21.58 33.99 7.09
CA ALA A 660 20.92 34.09 8.39
C ALA A 660 21.02 32.79 9.20
N GLU A 661 21.37 31.67 8.57
CA GLU A 661 21.51 30.37 9.21
C GLU A 661 22.92 29.76 9.03
N TYR A 662 23.09 28.91 8.02
CA TYR A 662 24.29 28.09 7.83
C TYR A 662 24.96 28.29 6.46
N GLY A 663 24.32 29.05 5.57
CA GLY A 663 24.76 29.30 4.20
C GLY A 663 25.65 30.53 4.06
N GLN A 664 25.94 30.88 2.81
CA GLN A 664 26.75 32.01 2.39
C GLN A 664 26.02 32.78 1.28
N ARG A 665 25.62 34.02 1.57
CA ARG A 665 24.76 34.83 0.70
C ARG A 665 25.32 35.10 -0.70
N ASP A 666 26.62 35.32 -0.80
CA ASP A 666 27.30 35.62 -2.05
C ASP A 666 27.86 34.38 -2.77
N LEU A 667 27.49 33.17 -2.33
CA LEU A 667 27.86 31.92 -2.98
C LEU A 667 27.42 31.94 -4.46
N VAL A 668 28.37 31.66 -5.36
CA VAL A 668 28.12 31.59 -6.80
C VAL A 668 27.35 30.30 -7.09
N GLY A 669 26.05 30.45 -7.35
CA GLY A 669 25.19 29.31 -7.63
C GLY A 669 23.99 29.63 -8.49
N ALA A 670 23.44 28.59 -9.11
CA ALA A 670 22.29 28.68 -10.00
C ALA A 670 21.43 27.41 -9.95
N VAL A 671 20.16 27.55 -10.34
CA VAL A 671 19.22 26.44 -10.51
C VAL A 671 18.95 26.24 -12.00
N ILE A 672 19.17 25.02 -12.50
CA ILE A 672 18.70 24.57 -13.80
C ILE A 672 17.26 24.09 -13.64
N ALA A 673 16.33 24.77 -14.33
CA ALA A 673 14.90 24.54 -14.18
C ALA A 673 14.19 24.36 -15.51
N GLY A 674 13.19 23.47 -15.55
CA GLY A 674 12.22 23.36 -16.65
C GLY A 674 11.11 24.42 -16.58
N TYR A 675 11.36 25.57 -15.95
CA TYR A 675 10.37 26.63 -15.76
C TYR A 675 11.04 28.01 -15.69
N GLY A 676 10.33 29.03 -16.18
CA GLY A 676 10.74 30.43 -16.13
C GLY A 676 10.26 31.10 -14.84
N ASP A 677 9.36 32.07 -14.94
CA ASP A 677 8.88 32.87 -13.79
C ASP A 677 7.96 32.09 -12.83
N SER A 678 7.42 30.96 -13.27
CA SER A 678 6.54 30.09 -12.50
C SER A 678 6.63 28.64 -12.99
N PHE A 679 6.32 27.70 -12.11
CA PHE A 679 6.15 26.28 -12.40
C PHE A 679 5.06 26.04 -13.46
N THR A 680 4.93 24.78 -13.88
CA THR A 680 4.00 24.35 -14.92
C THR A 680 2.56 24.84 -14.68
N SER A 681 1.90 25.28 -15.75
CA SER A 681 0.48 25.65 -15.75
C SER A 681 -0.47 24.46 -15.64
N GLU A 682 0.05 23.23 -15.71
CA GLU A 682 -0.72 21.98 -15.63
C GLU A 682 -1.24 21.65 -14.22
N ALA A 683 -0.98 22.52 -13.23
CA ALA A 683 -1.44 22.38 -11.84
C ALA A 683 -1.08 21.04 -11.18
N THR A 684 0.11 20.53 -11.48
CA THR A 684 0.58 19.23 -10.96
C THR A 684 1.54 19.33 -9.78
N TYR A 685 2.13 20.50 -9.50
CA TYR A 685 3.10 20.66 -8.42
C TYR A 685 2.56 20.19 -7.06
N ASN A 686 3.32 19.32 -6.37
CA ASN A 686 2.95 18.71 -5.10
C ASN A 686 1.50 18.17 -5.08
N SER A 687 1.16 17.36 -6.09
CA SER A 687 -0.18 16.77 -6.23
C SER A 687 -0.12 15.32 -6.69
N ARG A 688 -1.26 14.63 -6.56
CA ARG A 688 -1.44 13.27 -7.09
C ARG A 688 -1.33 13.18 -8.62
N HIS A 689 -1.42 14.32 -9.31
CA HIS A 689 -1.38 14.42 -10.77
C HIS A 689 0.04 14.58 -11.30
N ASP A 690 1.06 14.67 -10.43
CA ASP A 690 2.48 14.71 -10.82
C ASP A 690 2.99 13.31 -11.19
N GLU A 691 2.44 12.75 -12.27
CA GLU A 691 2.68 11.37 -12.71
C GLU A 691 3.75 11.29 -13.82
N PHE A 692 4.40 10.12 -13.95
CA PHE A 692 5.42 9.84 -14.97
C PHE A 692 4.95 10.14 -16.41
N THR A 693 3.68 9.90 -16.70
CA THR A 693 3.08 10.04 -18.04
C THR A 693 3.13 11.46 -18.59
N LEU A 694 3.35 12.46 -17.73
CA LEU A 694 3.47 13.87 -18.11
C LEU A 694 4.90 14.29 -18.45
N LEU A 695 5.89 13.46 -18.14
CA LEU A 695 7.30 13.83 -18.27
C LEU A 695 7.80 13.71 -19.71
N ASP A 696 8.57 14.71 -20.12
CA ASP A 696 9.45 14.66 -21.27
C ASP A 696 10.81 14.06 -20.84
N VAL A 697 11.00 12.78 -21.16
CA VAL A 697 12.22 12.02 -20.84
C VAL A 697 13.45 12.63 -21.53
N ASP A 698 13.30 13.13 -22.75
CA ASP A 698 14.39 13.76 -23.51
C ASP A 698 14.82 15.08 -22.85
N ALA A 699 13.88 15.83 -22.30
CA ALA A 699 14.18 17.03 -21.51
C ALA A 699 15.01 16.70 -20.26
N VAL A 700 14.62 15.67 -19.49
CA VAL A 700 15.40 15.23 -18.32
C VAL A 700 16.80 14.78 -18.73
N ALA A 701 16.92 14.03 -19.83
CA ALA A 701 18.21 13.59 -20.36
C ALA A 701 19.08 14.77 -20.83
N GLN A 702 18.50 15.78 -21.47
CA GLN A 702 19.22 16.99 -21.89
C GLN A 702 19.70 17.81 -20.69
N ALA A 703 18.86 18.00 -19.67
CA ALA A 703 19.24 18.67 -18.43
C ALA A 703 20.39 17.94 -17.72
N ALA A 704 20.34 16.61 -17.66
CA ALA A 704 21.41 15.79 -17.11
C ALA A 704 22.72 15.93 -17.90
N GLN A 705 22.64 15.92 -19.23
CA GLN A 705 23.80 16.03 -20.11
C GLN A 705 24.49 17.41 -19.94
N VAL A 706 23.70 18.48 -19.95
CA VAL A 706 24.20 19.84 -19.73
C VAL A 706 24.76 20.00 -18.31
N LEU A 707 24.11 19.45 -17.28
CA LEU A 707 24.65 19.45 -15.93
C LEU A 707 26.04 18.78 -15.87
N ALA A 708 26.20 17.60 -16.48
CA ALA A 708 27.46 16.87 -16.48
C ALA A 708 28.57 17.65 -17.22
N GLU A 709 28.27 18.21 -18.39
CA GLU A 709 29.20 19.05 -19.16
C GLU A 709 29.61 20.31 -18.39
N SER A 710 28.65 20.97 -17.73
CA SER A 710 28.87 22.18 -16.93
C SER A 710 29.75 21.89 -15.72
N VAL A 711 29.40 20.84 -14.95
CA VAL A 711 30.15 20.41 -13.77
C VAL A 711 31.59 20.07 -14.15
N PHE A 712 31.80 19.34 -15.25
CA PHE A 712 33.14 19.01 -15.71
C PHE A 712 33.92 20.26 -16.15
N THR A 713 33.28 21.16 -16.89
CA THR A 713 33.89 22.43 -17.35
C THR A 713 34.34 23.29 -16.17
N LEU A 714 33.53 23.40 -15.12
CA LEU A 714 33.87 24.17 -13.92
C LEU A 714 34.94 23.49 -13.07
N ALA A 715 35.02 22.15 -13.13
CA ALA A 715 35.96 21.35 -12.35
C ALA A 715 37.31 21.10 -13.06
N SER A 716 37.46 21.51 -14.32
CA SER A 716 38.66 21.29 -15.13
C SER A 716 39.17 22.61 -15.70
N SER A 717 40.46 22.90 -15.52
CA SER A 717 41.08 24.16 -15.97
C SER A 717 41.21 24.24 -17.50
N ASN A 718 41.09 23.12 -18.22
CA ASN A 718 41.21 23.06 -19.67
C ASN A 718 40.41 21.88 -20.25
N ALA A 719 39.09 21.89 -20.06
CA ALA A 719 38.19 20.89 -20.61
C ALA A 719 38.28 20.88 -22.15
N THR A 720 38.80 19.79 -22.72
CA THR A 720 38.91 19.64 -24.18
C THR A 720 37.61 19.12 -24.78
N THR A 721 37.33 19.45 -26.04
CA THR A 721 36.18 18.91 -26.79
C THR A 721 36.17 17.38 -26.76
N ALA A 722 37.33 16.74 -26.90
CA ALA A 722 37.45 15.28 -26.86
C ALA A 722 37.11 14.66 -25.48
N GLN A 723 37.24 15.41 -24.38
CA GLN A 723 36.78 14.98 -23.06
C GLN A 723 35.28 15.19 -22.89
N LEU A 724 34.76 16.34 -23.32
CA LEU A 724 33.33 16.63 -23.32
C LEU A 724 32.56 15.61 -24.18
N ASP A 725 33.10 15.20 -25.33
CA ASP A 725 32.53 14.17 -26.20
C ASP A 725 32.41 12.78 -25.53
N LYS A 726 33.16 12.52 -24.45
CA LYS A 726 33.04 11.28 -23.67
C LYS A 726 31.92 11.30 -22.64
N ILE A 727 31.42 12.48 -22.29
CA ILE A 727 30.29 12.64 -21.38
C ILE A 727 29.03 12.34 -22.18
N LYS A 728 28.35 11.24 -21.83
CA LYS A 728 27.12 10.80 -22.50
C LYS A 728 26.11 10.30 -21.47
N VAL A 729 24.95 10.92 -21.46
CA VAL A 729 23.76 10.46 -20.75
C VAL A 729 23.04 9.44 -21.61
N ASP A 730 22.65 8.32 -20.99
CA ASP A 730 21.84 7.27 -21.61
C ASP A 730 20.36 7.58 -21.35
N THR A 731 19.62 7.97 -22.39
CA THR A 731 18.19 8.28 -22.30
C THR A 731 17.36 7.07 -21.84
N SER A 732 17.74 5.84 -22.20
CA SER A 732 17.02 4.65 -21.72
C SER A 732 17.25 4.42 -20.23
N LEU A 733 18.42 4.78 -19.70
CA LEU A 733 18.65 4.77 -18.25
C LEU A 733 17.81 5.85 -17.55
N VAL A 734 17.69 7.04 -18.14
CA VAL A 734 16.84 8.12 -17.63
C VAL A 734 15.38 7.67 -17.55
N GLU A 735 14.84 7.11 -18.65
CA GLU A 735 13.46 6.61 -18.71
C GLU A 735 13.19 5.53 -17.64
N ASN A 736 14.04 4.50 -17.58
CA ASN A 736 13.91 3.42 -16.61
C ASN A 736 13.99 3.93 -15.17
N MET A 737 14.88 4.89 -14.90
CA MET A 737 15.03 5.45 -13.56
C MET A 737 13.83 6.31 -13.15
N LEU A 738 13.33 7.15 -14.05
CA LEU A 738 12.11 7.93 -13.81
C LEU A 738 10.93 7.01 -13.51
N LEU A 739 10.73 5.96 -14.31
CA LEU A 739 9.66 5.00 -14.10
C LEU A 739 9.78 4.35 -12.71
N CYS A 740 10.95 3.83 -12.35
CA CYS A 740 11.19 3.21 -11.05
C CYS A 740 10.92 4.15 -9.87
N VAL A 741 11.53 5.34 -9.89
CA VAL A 741 11.45 6.31 -8.78
C VAL A 741 10.01 6.79 -8.56
N SER A 742 9.25 7.01 -9.65
CA SER A 742 7.90 7.59 -9.59
C SER A 742 6.77 6.56 -9.55
N THR A 743 7.02 5.27 -9.78
CA THR A 743 5.94 4.26 -9.85
C THR A 743 6.17 3.02 -8.99
N ASP A 744 7.39 2.45 -8.94
CA ASP A 744 7.65 1.18 -8.26
C ASP A 744 9.10 1.07 -7.77
N TRP A 745 9.28 1.19 -6.45
CA TRP A 745 10.61 1.08 -5.82
C TRP A 745 11.16 -0.35 -5.74
N SER A 746 10.39 -1.35 -6.15
CA SER A 746 10.83 -2.75 -6.25
C SER A 746 11.36 -3.14 -7.63
N CYS A 747 11.41 -2.19 -8.58
CA CYS A 747 11.86 -2.45 -9.94
C CYS A 747 13.29 -3.02 -10.04
N ASP A 748 13.61 -3.63 -11.18
CA ASP A 748 14.91 -4.26 -11.45
C ASP A 748 16.09 -3.28 -11.35
N LEU A 749 15.95 -2.05 -11.84
CA LEU A 749 17.03 -1.05 -11.79
C LEU A 749 17.41 -0.73 -10.34
N MET A 750 16.42 -0.43 -9.49
CA MET A 750 16.66 -0.09 -8.09
C MET A 750 17.21 -1.28 -7.31
N THR A 751 16.66 -2.48 -7.55
CA THR A 751 17.12 -3.73 -6.95
C THR A 751 18.57 -4.03 -7.33
N ASN A 752 18.91 -3.93 -8.62
CA ASN A 752 20.25 -4.26 -9.11
C ASN A 752 21.35 -3.37 -8.54
N TYR A 753 21.09 -2.06 -8.43
CA TYR A 753 22.07 -1.11 -7.87
C TYR A 753 22.19 -1.23 -6.36
N SER A 754 21.07 -1.45 -5.65
CA SER A 754 21.05 -1.50 -4.18
C SER A 754 21.44 -2.85 -3.58
N GLN A 755 21.33 -3.97 -4.32
CA GLN A 755 21.50 -5.32 -3.78
C GLN A 755 22.82 -5.51 -2.99
N PHE A 756 23.95 -4.99 -3.49
CA PHE A 756 25.25 -5.17 -2.83
C PHE A 756 25.29 -4.49 -1.46
N MET A 757 24.69 -3.29 -1.36
CA MET A 757 24.56 -2.58 -0.09
C MET A 757 23.56 -3.29 0.83
N VAL A 758 22.41 -3.73 0.30
CA VAL A 758 21.39 -4.44 1.09
C VAL A 758 21.95 -5.75 1.65
N THR A 759 22.62 -6.56 0.84
CA THR A 759 23.29 -7.80 1.29
C THR A 759 24.36 -7.49 2.34
N THR A 760 25.17 -6.43 2.13
CA THR A 760 26.15 -5.97 3.12
C THR A 760 25.49 -5.65 4.47
N LEU A 761 24.34 -4.96 4.45
CA LEU A 761 23.63 -4.55 5.66
C LEU A 761 22.93 -5.70 6.38
N ILE A 762 22.34 -6.65 5.64
CA ILE A 762 21.72 -7.84 6.21
C ILE A 762 22.75 -8.63 7.03
N ASP A 763 23.92 -8.88 6.45
CA ASP A 763 25.03 -9.55 7.14
C ASP A 763 25.55 -8.72 8.33
N TYR A 764 25.87 -7.44 8.09
CA TYR A 764 26.45 -6.55 9.11
C TYR A 764 25.56 -6.35 10.34
N LEU A 765 24.25 -6.21 10.13
CA LEU A 765 23.27 -6.01 11.20
C LEU A 765 22.67 -7.33 11.72
N SER A 766 23.14 -8.48 11.23
CA SER A 766 22.62 -9.80 11.59
C SER A 766 21.09 -9.91 11.40
N LEU A 767 20.57 -9.35 10.31
CA LEU A 767 19.15 -9.43 9.95
C LEU A 767 18.83 -10.80 9.33
N THR A 768 17.55 -11.13 9.23
CA THR A 768 17.12 -12.34 8.51
C THR A 768 17.40 -12.22 7.01
N ASP A 769 17.71 -13.33 6.34
CA ASP A 769 17.94 -13.34 4.87
C ASP A 769 16.74 -12.82 4.05
N SER A 770 15.53 -12.81 4.64
CA SER A 770 14.31 -12.25 4.03
C SER A 770 14.13 -10.75 4.28
N ALA A 771 15.02 -10.09 5.03
CA ALA A 771 14.94 -8.67 5.31
C ALA A 771 15.11 -7.87 4.02
N LYS A 772 14.29 -6.84 3.85
CA LYS A 772 14.34 -5.94 2.70
C LYS A 772 14.07 -4.51 3.16
N PRO A 773 14.71 -3.50 2.53
CA PRO A 773 14.33 -2.11 2.72
C PRO A 773 12.82 -1.91 2.56
N SER A 774 12.23 -1.04 3.37
CA SER A 774 10.83 -0.64 3.18
C SER A 774 10.66 -0.01 1.79
N TYR A 775 9.52 -0.29 1.15
CA TYR A 775 9.25 0.15 -0.22
C TYR A 775 7.77 0.53 -0.38
N SER A 776 7.46 1.26 -1.44
CA SER A 776 6.12 1.77 -1.73
C SER A 776 5.73 1.43 -3.17
N VAL A 777 4.52 0.87 -3.36
CA VAL A 777 3.89 0.57 -4.66
C VAL A 777 2.40 0.89 -4.58
N PRO A 778 1.88 1.88 -5.34
CA PRO A 778 2.64 2.82 -6.17
C PRO A 778 3.58 3.68 -5.33
N ALA A 779 4.70 4.11 -5.91
CA ALA A 779 5.71 4.90 -5.21
C ALA A 779 5.13 6.22 -4.66
N THR A 780 5.56 6.58 -3.45
CA THR A 780 5.36 7.92 -2.88
C THR A 780 6.68 8.56 -2.54
N LEU A 781 6.93 9.77 -3.03
CA LEU A 781 8.12 10.54 -2.67
C LEU A 781 7.90 11.39 -1.40
N TYR A 782 6.85 11.12 -0.63
CA TYR A 782 6.71 11.66 0.72
C TYR A 782 7.85 11.12 1.61
N PRO A 783 8.62 11.98 2.31
CA PRO A 783 9.77 11.53 3.07
C PRO A 783 9.38 10.71 4.31
N GLY A 784 8.19 10.88 4.88
CA GLY A 784 7.79 10.18 6.10
C GLY A 784 8.55 10.59 7.37
N PRO A 785 8.19 9.98 8.52
CA PRO A 785 8.90 10.20 9.77
C PRO A 785 10.22 9.42 9.84
N LEU A 786 11.13 9.89 10.70
CA LEU A 786 12.33 9.16 11.11
C LEU A 786 11.96 8.06 12.10
N ASP A 787 11.77 6.85 11.58
CA ASP A 787 11.59 5.62 12.36
C ASP A 787 12.93 5.02 12.83
N ASP A 788 12.89 3.81 13.38
CA ASP A 788 14.05 3.09 13.92
C ASP A 788 15.02 2.61 12.84
N ASP A 789 14.51 2.18 11.69
CA ASP A 789 15.31 1.73 10.56
C ASP A 789 15.96 2.89 9.80
N ARG A 790 15.29 4.04 9.73
CA ARG A 790 15.77 5.24 9.04
C ARG A 790 16.53 6.20 9.94
N SER A 791 16.62 5.94 11.24
CA SER A 791 17.46 6.69 12.19
C SER A 791 18.85 6.10 12.32
N MET A 792 19.88 6.94 12.41
CA MET A 792 21.24 6.49 12.73
C MET A 792 21.36 6.20 14.23
N LEU A 793 21.68 4.96 14.58
CA LEU A 793 21.80 4.49 15.95
C LEU A 793 23.07 3.63 16.14
N VAL A 794 23.51 3.46 17.38
CA VAL A 794 24.47 2.40 17.76
C VAL A 794 23.67 1.18 18.19
N LEU A 795 23.98 0.02 17.61
CA LEU A 795 23.46 -1.29 17.97
C LEU A 795 24.50 -2.04 18.79
N LYS A 796 24.13 -2.52 19.98
CA LYS A 796 24.93 -3.50 20.72
C LYS A 796 24.57 -4.90 20.27
N THR A 797 25.51 -5.61 19.66
CA THR A 797 25.26 -6.90 18.99
C THR A 797 24.86 -8.00 19.96
N SER A 798 25.32 -7.96 21.21
CA SER A 798 25.08 -9.01 22.20
C SER A 798 23.63 -9.12 22.68
N ASP A 799 22.91 -7.99 22.74
CA ASP A 799 21.55 -7.92 23.31
C ASP A 799 20.56 -7.12 22.46
N SER A 800 20.98 -6.67 21.28
CA SER A 800 20.17 -5.86 20.35
C SER A 800 19.69 -4.52 20.92
N SER A 801 20.37 -3.97 21.93
CA SER A 801 20.03 -2.65 22.47
C SER A 801 20.48 -1.51 21.54
N TYR A 802 19.71 -0.43 21.52
CA TYR A 802 19.96 0.76 20.69
C TYR A 802 20.35 1.97 21.53
N TYR A 803 21.33 2.73 21.04
CA TYR A 803 21.77 3.99 21.63
C TYR A 803 21.77 5.09 20.58
N SER A 804 21.14 6.21 20.89
CA SER A 804 21.16 7.43 20.08
C SER A 804 22.38 8.32 20.35
N LEU A 805 22.94 8.20 21.55
CA LEU A 805 24.19 8.82 21.98
C LEU A 805 25.01 7.75 22.71
N PHE A 806 26.27 7.58 22.31
CA PHE A 806 27.12 6.53 22.87
C PHE A 806 28.51 7.08 23.19
N ASN A 807 28.93 6.89 24.44
CA ASN A 807 30.13 7.50 25.03
C ASN A 807 31.10 6.47 25.62
N GLU A 808 30.88 5.17 25.36
CA GLU A 808 31.81 4.11 25.76
C GLU A 808 32.85 3.84 24.66
N SER A 809 33.83 2.98 24.95
CA SER A 809 34.83 2.58 23.96
C SER A 809 34.19 1.75 22.84
N TRP A 810 34.45 2.12 21.60
CA TRP A 810 33.99 1.39 20.43
C TRP A 810 34.79 0.10 20.19
N SER A 811 34.10 -0.97 19.82
CA SER A 811 34.66 -2.22 19.29
C SER A 811 33.73 -2.75 18.20
N ASP A 812 34.25 -3.04 17.01
CA ASP A 812 33.47 -3.61 15.90
C ASP A 812 32.92 -5.01 16.25
N ASP A 813 33.45 -5.69 17.28
CA ASP A 813 32.94 -6.98 17.74
C ASP A 813 31.70 -6.85 18.66
N GLU A 814 31.54 -5.72 19.36
CA GLU A 814 30.47 -5.49 20.34
C GLU A 814 29.38 -4.54 19.80
N TYR A 815 29.74 -3.63 18.89
CA TYR A 815 28.89 -2.56 18.42
C TYR A 815 28.84 -2.45 16.91
N ALA A 816 27.68 -2.05 16.38
CA ALA A 816 27.45 -1.83 14.96
C ALA A 816 26.75 -0.48 14.73
N VAL A 817 27.05 0.16 13.60
CA VAL A 817 26.32 1.34 13.14
C VAL A 817 25.00 0.87 12.53
N ARG A 818 23.87 1.14 13.19
CA ARG A 818 22.55 0.78 12.70
C ARG A 818 21.96 1.87 11.83
N LEU A 819 21.75 1.54 10.57
CA LEU A 819 20.96 2.28 9.60
C LEU A 819 20.49 1.30 8.50
N PHE A 820 19.18 1.25 8.24
CA PHE A 820 18.58 0.41 7.21
C PHE A 820 17.55 1.24 6.40
N PRO A 821 18.01 2.14 5.51
CA PRO A 821 17.16 3.11 4.82
C PRO A 821 16.14 2.42 3.92
N ASN A 822 15.09 3.14 3.52
CA ASN A 822 14.12 2.63 2.56
C ASN A 822 14.75 2.35 1.18
N ALA A 823 14.01 1.69 0.29
CA ALA A 823 14.50 1.30 -1.03
C ALA A 823 14.96 2.51 -1.87
N TYR A 824 14.28 3.64 -1.76
CA TYR A 824 14.59 4.87 -2.48
C TYR A 824 15.89 5.54 -2.03
N GLU A 825 16.09 5.66 -0.71
CA GLU A 825 17.30 6.20 -0.10
C GLU A 825 18.50 5.28 -0.37
N SER A 826 18.31 3.97 -0.19
CA SER A 826 19.33 2.95 -0.47
C SER A 826 19.76 2.97 -1.94
N PHE A 827 18.80 3.04 -2.87
CA PHE A 827 19.08 3.14 -4.30
C PHE A 827 19.85 4.41 -4.64
N THR A 828 19.39 5.57 -4.15
CA THR A 828 20.00 6.87 -4.49
C THR A 828 21.48 6.90 -4.11
N ARG A 829 21.82 6.46 -2.90
CA ARG A 829 23.21 6.37 -2.44
C ARG A 829 24.02 5.32 -3.19
N ALA A 830 23.47 4.14 -3.42
CA ALA A 830 24.16 3.06 -4.14
C ALA A 830 24.42 3.41 -5.61
N PHE A 831 23.48 4.11 -6.25
CA PHE A 831 23.62 4.61 -7.61
C PHE A 831 24.74 5.65 -7.68
N LEU A 832 24.77 6.62 -6.77
CA LEU A 832 25.87 7.59 -6.67
C LEU A 832 27.22 6.88 -6.48
N ALA A 833 27.30 5.88 -5.59
CA ALA A 833 28.53 5.11 -5.38
C ALA A 833 29.04 4.46 -6.68
N SER A 834 28.15 3.86 -7.47
CA SER A 834 28.50 3.28 -8.78
C SER A 834 28.83 4.35 -9.85
N ALA A 835 28.20 5.52 -9.77
CA ALA A 835 28.44 6.65 -10.67
C ALA A 835 29.81 7.30 -10.45
N MET A 836 30.35 7.22 -9.23
CA MET A 836 31.68 7.77 -8.93
C MET A 836 32.83 6.93 -9.50
N VAL A 837 32.59 5.68 -9.94
CA VAL A 837 33.65 4.77 -10.41
C VAL A 837 33.99 5.03 -11.89
N PRO A 838 35.22 5.46 -12.24
CA PRO A 838 35.62 5.58 -13.64
C PRO A 838 35.60 4.23 -14.36
N ASN A 839 35.25 4.22 -15.64
CA ASN A 839 35.20 2.98 -16.45
C ASN A 839 36.54 2.22 -16.45
N ALA A 840 37.65 2.95 -16.56
CA ALA A 840 38.99 2.36 -16.52
C ALA A 840 39.33 1.70 -15.17
N THR A 841 38.78 2.22 -14.07
CA THR A 841 38.95 1.64 -12.72
C THR A 841 38.12 0.37 -12.58
N ALA A 842 36.91 0.35 -13.15
CA ALA A 842 36.01 -0.79 -13.11
C ALA A 842 36.59 -2.04 -13.81
N GLU A 843 37.30 -1.87 -14.94
CA GLU A 843 37.89 -2.98 -15.72
C GLU A 843 38.96 -3.78 -14.95
N GLY A 844 39.61 -3.17 -13.95
CA GLY A 844 40.65 -3.81 -13.13
C GLY A 844 40.21 -4.17 -11.71
N ALA A 845 38.96 -3.88 -11.34
CA ALA A 845 38.48 -4.06 -9.97
C ALA A 845 38.17 -5.53 -9.64
N THR A 846 38.35 -5.90 -8.37
CA THR A 846 38.00 -7.24 -7.89
C THR A 846 36.48 -7.39 -7.79
N THR A 847 35.96 -8.53 -8.23
CA THR A 847 34.53 -8.83 -8.13
C THR A 847 34.11 -9.12 -6.69
N CYS A 848 32.91 -8.73 -6.31
CA CYS A 848 32.36 -8.91 -4.97
C CYS A 848 30.84 -9.10 -4.99
N THR A 849 30.31 -9.61 -3.88
CA THR A 849 28.86 -9.72 -3.63
C THR A 849 28.41 -8.88 -2.43
N GLN A 850 29.35 -8.52 -1.55
CA GLN A 850 29.12 -7.68 -0.37
C GLN A 850 30.41 -6.94 0.02
N SER A 851 30.29 -5.85 0.76
CA SER A 851 31.43 -4.96 1.07
C SER A 851 32.48 -5.65 1.93
N GLN A 852 32.09 -6.57 2.82
CA GLN A 852 33.00 -7.36 3.65
C GLN A 852 33.91 -8.28 2.83
N SER A 853 33.52 -8.63 1.60
CA SER A 853 34.35 -9.41 0.67
C SER A 853 35.41 -8.56 -0.05
N CYS A 854 35.34 -7.23 0.08
CA CYS A 854 36.40 -6.34 -0.36
C CYS A 854 37.56 -6.37 0.64
N GLY A 855 38.79 -6.23 0.13
CA GLY A 855 40.02 -6.35 0.93
C GLY A 855 39.96 -5.57 2.26
N ASP A 856 40.62 -6.10 3.29
CA ASP A 856 40.59 -5.61 4.68
C ASP A 856 39.17 -5.63 5.31
N GLY A 857 38.33 -6.61 4.94
CA GLY A 857 37.00 -6.81 5.52
C GLY A 857 36.02 -5.68 5.19
N GLY A 858 36.24 -4.96 4.08
CA GLY A 858 35.43 -3.83 3.68
C GLY A 858 35.77 -2.49 4.36
N LYS A 859 36.84 -2.42 5.17
CA LYS A 859 37.23 -1.15 5.81
C LYS A 859 37.54 -0.07 4.78
N GLY A 860 36.72 0.97 4.75
CA GLY A 860 36.84 2.08 3.79
C GLY A 860 36.54 1.69 2.32
N LYS A 861 36.15 0.44 2.07
CA LYS A 861 35.82 -0.08 0.75
C LYS A 861 34.37 -0.54 0.71
N GLU A 862 33.81 -0.60 -0.48
CA GLU A 862 32.46 -1.09 -0.68
C GLU A 862 32.30 -1.84 -1.98
N CYS A 863 31.33 -2.76 -1.98
CA CYS A 863 30.91 -3.45 -3.18
C CYS A 863 29.80 -2.64 -3.86
N VAL A 864 30.05 -2.17 -5.08
CA VAL A 864 29.09 -1.35 -5.85
C VAL A 864 28.75 -2.02 -7.16
N TYR A 865 27.57 -1.71 -7.71
CA TYR A 865 27.15 -2.21 -9.02
C TYR A 865 28.20 -1.91 -10.10
N PRO A 866 28.59 -2.90 -10.95
CA PRO A 866 27.96 -4.21 -11.17
C PRO A 866 28.49 -5.38 -10.30
N GLY A 867 29.07 -5.09 -9.13
CA GLY A 867 29.64 -6.08 -8.21
C GLY A 867 31.15 -6.01 -8.15
N ILE A 868 31.69 -4.80 -7.96
CA ILE A 868 33.12 -4.53 -7.91
C ILE A 868 33.51 -3.79 -6.63
N CYS A 869 34.71 -4.09 -6.12
CA CYS A 869 35.25 -3.44 -4.94
C CYS A 869 35.90 -2.10 -5.28
N VAL A 870 35.46 -1.04 -4.61
CA VAL A 870 35.99 0.32 -4.77
C VAL A 870 36.17 1.00 -3.41
N ASP A 871 36.95 2.08 -3.37
CA ASP A 871 37.01 2.94 -2.20
C ASP A 871 35.70 3.71 -2.06
N LYS A 872 35.22 3.84 -0.83
CA LYS A 872 33.93 4.47 -0.54
C LYS A 872 33.96 5.95 -0.90
N SER A 873 33.01 6.37 -1.71
CA SER A 873 32.89 7.75 -2.22
C SER A 873 31.49 8.34 -2.07
N ALA A 874 30.51 7.54 -1.66
CA ALA A 874 29.13 7.96 -1.42
C ALA A 874 28.68 7.62 0.01
N PHE A 875 27.89 8.48 0.62
CA PHE A 875 27.52 8.42 2.03
C PHE A 875 26.07 8.84 2.24
N HIS A 876 25.46 8.30 3.30
CA HIS A 876 24.21 8.83 3.83
C HIS A 876 24.49 9.99 4.77
N HIS A 877 23.55 10.92 4.85
CA HIS A 877 23.52 11.96 5.86
C HIS A 877 22.08 12.14 6.34
N GLU A 878 21.85 12.11 7.65
CA GLU A 878 20.52 12.28 8.19
C GLU A 878 19.93 13.65 7.80
N ALA A 879 18.68 13.61 7.35
CA ALA A 879 17.82 14.76 7.12
C ALA A 879 16.88 14.89 8.32
N SER A 880 17.17 15.81 9.22
CA SER A 880 16.37 16.10 10.41
C SER A 880 16.48 17.58 10.77
N SER A 881 15.45 18.17 11.38
CA SER A 881 15.50 19.60 11.70
C SER A 881 16.68 19.96 12.60
N PRO A 882 17.53 20.95 12.25
CA PRO A 882 18.59 21.45 13.12
C PRO A 882 18.07 22.03 14.45
N GLY A 883 16.76 22.31 14.55
CA GLY A 883 16.10 22.71 15.80
C GLY A 883 15.88 21.56 16.79
N LEU A 884 16.26 20.34 16.42
CA LEU A 884 16.16 19.14 17.25
C LEU A 884 17.55 18.60 17.63
N LYS A 885 17.62 17.95 18.79
CA LYS A 885 18.79 17.21 19.25
C LYS A 885 18.37 15.84 19.76
N ARG A 886 19.15 14.81 19.44
CA ARG A 886 18.98 13.45 19.99
C ARG A 886 19.19 13.45 21.50
N THR A 887 18.37 12.70 22.23
CA THR A 887 18.56 12.44 23.67
C THR A 887 19.34 11.14 23.90
N THR A 888 19.60 10.76 25.15
CA THR A 888 20.22 9.46 25.48
C THR A 888 19.27 8.28 25.28
N THR A 889 17.96 8.51 25.24
CA THR A 889 16.97 7.49 24.89
C THR A 889 16.81 7.45 23.37
N ALA A 890 16.97 6.26 22.80
CA ALA A 890 16.83 6.05 21.36
C ALA A 890 15.48 6.59 20.86
N LEU A 891 15.51 7.23 19.67
CA LEU A 891 14.35 7.79 18.98
C LEU A 891 13.62 8.93 19.71
N LEU A 892 14.16 9.44 20.82
CA LEU A 892 13.64 10.64 21.47
C LEU A 892 14.49 11.86 21.12
N TYR A 893 13.80 12.96 20.83
CA TYR A 893 14.38 14.24 20.42
C TYR A 893 13.97 15.35 21.39
N GLU A 894 14.92 16.22 21.71
CA GLU A 894 14.72 17.45 22.47
C GLU A 894 14.69 18.65 21.51
N VAL A 895 13.78 19.59 21.76
CA VAL A 895 13.72 20.84 21.00
C VAL A 895 14.78 21.80 21.55
N VAL A 896 15.79 22.10 20.74
CA VAL A 896 16.87 23.04 21.09
C VAL A 896 16.62 24.44 20.54
N ASN A 897 15.81 24.57 19.49
CA ASN A 897 15.40 25.87 18.97
C ASN A 897 13.95 25.85 18.48
N SER A 898 13.04 26.33 19.31
CA SER A 898 11.60 26.37 19.02
C SER A 898 11.18 27.45 18.01
N SER A 899 12.07 28.39 17.64
CA SER A 899 11.75 29.41 16.64
C SER A 899 11.86 28.90 15.21
N LEU A 900 12.51 27.74 14.99
CA LEU A 900 12.65 27.14 13.68
C LEU A 900 11.40 26.34 13.31
N PRO A 901 11.11 26.20 12.00
CA PRO A 901 10.18 25.17 11.52
C PRO A 901 10.66 23.78 11.97
N ILE A 902 9.83 23.11 12.76
CA ILE A 902 10.05 21.73 13.22
C ILE A 902 8.82 20.94 12.84
N TRP A 903 8.92 20.20 11.74
CA TRP A 903 7.88 19.34 11.20
C TRP A 903 7.92 17.97 11.84
N VAL A 904 6.78 17.50 12.36
CA VAL A 904 6.62 16.18 12.95
C VAL A 904 5.27 15.59 12.55
N GLU A 905 5.25 14.28 12.42
CA GLU A 905 4.06 13.50 12.07
C GLU A 905 3.51 12.80 13.33
N PRO A 906 2.21 12.92 13.65
CA PRO A 906 1.61 12.22 14.78
C PRO A 906 1.72 10.71 14.64
N GLN A 907 1.85 10.00 15.76
CA GLN A 907 1.61 8.57 15.81
C GLN A 907 0.11 8.31 15.80
N TRP A 908 -0.36 7.43 14.94
CA TRP A 908 -1.78 7.07 14.84
C TRP A 908 -2.01 5.57 14.86
N ALA A 909 -3.27 5.19 15.08
CA ALA A 909 -3.70 3.80 15.17
C ALA A 909 -3.70 3.12 13.79
N SER A 910 -3.55 1.80 13.80
CA SER A 910 -3.57 0.99 12.57
C SER A 910 -4.98 0.77 12.00
N ASP A 911 -6.03 1.18 12.71
CA ASP A 911 -7.44 0.99 12.36
C ASP A 911 -8.10 2.27 11.79
N ILE A 912 -7.29 3.24 11.33
CA ILE A 912 -7.81 4.37 10.56
C ILE A 912 -8.52 3.87 9.30
N GLY A 913 -9.55 4.60 8.87
CA GLY A 913 -10.29 4.23 7.68
C GLY A 913 -11.65 4.87 7.57
N SER A 914 -12.30 4.66 6.42
CA SER A 914 -13.64 5.17 6.18
C SER A 914 -14.46 4.26 5.27
N TYR A 915 -15.76 4.29 5.50
CA TYR A 915 -16.72 3.56 4.67
C TYR A 915 -18.10 4.23 4.70
N SER A 916 -18.86 4.06 3.62
CA SER A 916 -20.26 4.48 3.52
C SER A 916 -21.21 3.32 3.73
N PHE A 917 -22.29 3.56 4.48
CA PHE A 917 -23.31 2.57 4.80
C PHE A 917 -24.71 3.21 4.87
N PRO A 918 -25.79 2.45 4.59
CA PRO A 918 -27.15 2.90 4.83
C PRO A 918 -27.52 2.76 6.30
N ASP A 919 -27.98 3.86 6.89
CA ASP A 919 -28.54 3.91 8.23
C ASP A 919 -30.08 3.80 8.15
N PRO A 920 -30.69 2.71 8.67
CA PRO A 920 -32.14 2.55 8.72
C PRO A 920 -32.84 3.53 9.67
N GLY A 921 -32.08 4.28 10.47
CA GLY A 921 -32.58 5.25 11.44
C GLY A 921 -32.97 4.63 12.78
N ALA A 922 -32.99 5.47 13.82
CA ALA A 922 -33.24 5.03 15.20
C ALA A 922 -34.62 4.40 15.41
N TRP A 923 -35.60 4.74 14.57
CA TRP A 923 -36.96 4.22 14.65
C TRP A 923 -37.03 2.69 14.48
N ILE A 924 -36.24 2.13 13.56
CA ILE A 924 -36.17 0.67 13.37
C ILE A 924 -35.55 0.00 14.61
N GLY A 925 -34.57 0.65 15.24
CA GLY A 925 -34.01 0.23 16.52
C GLY A 925 -35.07 0.17 17.64
N TRP A 926 -35.88 1.22 17.77
CA TRP A 926 -36.97 1.26 18.75
C TRP A 926 -38.03 0.18 18.50
N ILE A 927 -38.46 -0.03 17.26
CA ILE A 927 -39.38 -1.12 16.91
C ILE A 927 -38.79 -2.47 17.32
N THR A 928 -37.53 -2.71 16.96
CA THR A 928 -36.83 -3.96 17.25
C THR A 928 -36.72 -4.19 18.75
N LEU A 929 -36.41 -3.15 19.53
CA LEU A 929 -36.36 -3.20 20.99
C LEU A 929 -37.73 -3.54 21.59
N PHE A 930 -38.80 -2.87 21.16
CA PHE A 930 -40.15 -3.13 21.69
C PHE A 930 -40.65 -4.52 21.33
N ILE A 931 -40.38 -5.00 20.11
CA ILE A 931 -40.69 -6.38 19.71
C ILE A 931 -39.89 -7.37 20.54
N GLY A 932 -38.59 -7.12 20.74
CA GLY A 932 -37.72 -7.94 21.57
C GLY A 932 -38.23 -8.05 23.01
N LEU A 933 -38.50 -6.91 23.66
CA LEU A 933 -39.07 -6.87 25.02
C LEU A 933 -40.43 -7.58 25.09
N GLY A 934 -41.29 -7.40 24.10
CA GLY A 934 -42.58 -8.09 24.02
C GLY A 934 -42.45 -9.60 23.89
N ALA A 935 -41.57 -10.07 23.01
CA ALA A 935 -41.29 -11.50 22.81
C ALA A 935 -40.66 -12.13 24.06
N THR A 936 -39.71 -11.45 24.71
CA THR A 936 -39.11 -11.90 25.97
C THR A 936 -40.15 -11.95 27.08
N GLY A 937 -40.99 -10.91 27.23
CA GLY A 937 -42.06 -10.89 28.21
C GLY A 937 -43.08 -12.02 28.02
N ALA A 938 -43.50 -12.26 26.78
CA ALA A 938 -44.37 -13.38 26.43
C ALA A 938 -43.72 -14.74 26.72
N GLY A 939 -42.43 -14.89 26.37
CA GLY A 939 -41.65 -16.09 26.67
C GLY A 939 -41.58 -16.38 28.17
N VAL A 940 -41.26 -15.38 28.99
CA VAL A 940 -41.25 -15.48 30.45
C VAL A 940 -42.63 -15.86 30.99
N GLY A 941 -43.69 -15.22 30.49
CA GLY A 941 -45.07 -15.54 30.88
C GLY A 941 -45.45 -17.00 30.57
N VAL A 942 -45.11 -17.48 29.37
CA VAL A 942 -45.32 -18.89 28.98
C VAL A 942 -44.50 -19.83 29.85
N SER A 943 -43.24 -19.51 30.15
CA SER A 943 -42.40 -20.31 31.06
C SER A 943 -43.00 -20.40 32.47
N PHE A 944 -43.54 -19.31 33.02
CA PHE A 944 -44.23 -19.33 34.32
C PHE A 944 -45.51 -20.19 34.29
N LEU A 945 -46.29 -20.15 33.21
CA LEU A 945 -47.48 -20.99 33.04
C LEU A 945 -47.10 -22.49 32.96
N VAL A 946 -46.04 -22.82 32.23
CA VAL A 946 -45.51 -24.20 32.15
C VAL A 946 -44.98 -24.66 33.52
N LEU A 947 -44.21 -23.83 34.22
CA LEU A 947 -43.71 -24.14 35.57
C LEU A 947 -44.86 -24.35 36.56
N GLY A 948 -45.89 -23.50 36.52
CA GLY A 948 -47.10 -23.67 37.33
C GLY A 948 -47.87 -24.95 37.01
N SER A 949 -47.92 -25.36 35.73
CA SER A 949 -48.52 -26.63 35.32
C SER A 949 -47.71 -27.85 35.79
N VAL A 950 -46.38 -27.78 35.73
CA VAL A 950 -45.48 -28.84 36.22
C VAL A 950 -45.54 -28.97 37.74
N GLN A 951 -45.66 -27.86 38.48
CA GLN A 951 -45.88 -27.92 39.93
C GLN A 951 -47.23 -28.56 40.30
N LYS A 952 -48.30 -28.30 39.53
CA LYS A 952 -49.60 -28.98 39.73
C LYS A 952 -49.54 -30.48 39.44
N MET A 953 -48.69 -30.94 38.51
CA MET A 953 -48.48 -32.36 38.22
C MET A 953 -47.67 -33.13 39.28
N LYS A 954 -47.02 -32.44 40.24
CA LYS A 954 -46.38 -33.07 41.40
C LYS A 954 -47.29 -33.15 42.64
N LEU A 955 -48.51 -32.60 42.56
CA LEU A 955 -49.53 -32.60 43.62
C LEU A 955 -50.74 -33.50 43.30
N MET A 956 -50.69 -34.24 42.19
CA MET A 956 -51.51 -35.42 41.89
C MET A 956 -50.61 -36.65 41.91
#